data_AF-A0A834RKE9-F1
#
_entry.id   AF-A0A834RKE9-F1
#
_cell.length_a   1.000
_cell.length_b   1.000
_cell.length_c   1.000
_cell.angle_alpha   90.00
_cell.angle_beta   90.00
_cell.angle_gamma   90.00
#
_symmetry.space_group_name_H-M   'P 1'
#
loop_
_entity.id
_entity.type
_entity.pdbx_description
1 polymer ?
#
loop_
_entity_poly.entity_id
_entity_poly.type
_entity_poly.pdbx_seq_one_letter_code
_entity_poly.pdbx_strand_id
1 'polypeptide(L)'
;MSSQLTSRTRLTLRQFHCCCQRNFSLINHHHRHQQFDSKSKSLKRLLLDTKSSRSLSSSSLWSPSITSSSTSSTSSSSSITSQTTALSSNERNKSIQNDRFISPMSSILTSSIVDIGTVTATIHNKSNSLTFSIGENNKQYNHQSKSSTSKVLSFSSPLSPSPSSSSSSALISPKTTTVETATTQTQSLSSGIVQSSLGKRIFPGQTLLSAPSPSQSSSFSLFSLIGNLTTSNRHNHHIRRFRSTLDVEIDMQKLQGVEILREPNVNKDLAFTTREREVYKLKGLLPATVRSQELQVQIVMENLRQIHNDLAKYMFLRDLQDHNKRLFYRVLQVYTKELMPIVYTPIVGLACEKYSLIFKRPRGMFITINDAGRVFDILGNSGEPEIKAIVVTDGERILGLGDLGANGMGIPVGKMALYSAIGGIPPELTLPVTLDVGTNNQILLDDPYYIGLKQKRATGLQYDQLIDEFMEAVVKRWGRSCLIQFEDFGNKNAFRLLTKYKKDYCTFNDDIQGTASVAVAGVLAALRKTNTKIHQHKFLFLGAGEAALGIANLLIMAMIENGIEPETAYSKIWLMDSHGLVTTTRDNNDDEHKKPFAKDAKDTKDLLEIVNMIEPTCLFGVAAVPGAFNETILGRMAEFNKNPLIFALSNPTSKAECTAEQAYEYTDGRCVFASGSPFEPVEYRGKTFVPGQGNNAYIFPGVALAVMACQVHEICDEVFLVAANALAEQVSKEDLNCGSVYPPLDHINEVSLRIATSVTEWLYAKGYAHHRPEPDDKYLFLKSRLYDPLYDSSNFTKHVEESHFAWHQHGQMKQ
;
A
#
# COMPACT_ATOMS: atom_id res chain seq x y z
N MET A 1 79.56 12.81 -3.64
CA MET A 1 79.55 13.74 -2.50
C MET A 1 78.08 13.93 -2.13
N SER A 2 77.56 13.47 -0.99
CA SER A 2 77.92 13.71 0.43
C SER A 2 77.47 15.09 0.94
N SER A 3 76.72 15.06 2.06
CA SER A 3 76.39 16.17 2.96
C SER A 3 75.78 17.45 2.37
N GLN A 4 74.47 17.66 2.59
CA GLN A 4 73.98 18.58 3.64
C GLN A 4 72.48 18.37 3.90
N LEU A 5 71.94 19.04 4.94
CA LEU A 5 70.51 19.15 5.30
C LEU A 5 69.77 17.92 5.89
N THR A 6 70.48 16.97 6.49
CA THR A 6 69.88 16.05 7.49
C THR A 6 69.71 16.74 8.87
N SER A 7 68.79 17.71 8.99
CA SER A 7 68.60 18.43 10.28
C SER A 7 67.23 19.05 10.58
N ARG A 8 66.16 18.85 9.78
CA ARG A 8 64.90 19.61 9.96
C ARG A 8 63.54 18.89 9.93
N THR A 9 63.49 17.56 10.15
CA THR A 9 62.21 16.82 10.19
C THR A 9 62.12 15.69 11.25
N ARG A 10 62.68 15.90 12.46
CA ARG A 10 62.55 14.94 13.59
C ARG A 10 62.20 15.62 14.93
N LEU A 11 61.15 16.44 14.97
CA LEU A 11 60.67 17.04 16.24
C LEU A 11 59.15 17.34 16.32
N THR A 12 58.32 16.67 15.51
CA THR A 12 56.84 16.88 15.49
C THR A 12 56.02 15.59 15.46
N LEU A 13 56.61 14.44 15.80
CA LEU A 13 55.94 13.12 15.74
C LEU A 13 56.12 12.27 17.01
N ARG A 14 56.15 12.94 18.18
CA ARG A 14 56.15 12.27 19.51
C ARG A 14 55.20 12.89 20.56
N GLN A 15 54.32 13.80 20.15
CA GLN A 15 53.49 14.58 21.08
C GLN A 15 51.97 14.43 20.89
N PHE A 16 51.52 13.61 19.92
CA PHE A 16 50.08 13.36 19.68
C PHE A 16 49.54 12.04 20.26
N HIS A 17 50.41 11.17 20.81
CA HIS A 17 50.01 9.82 21.25
C HIS A 17 49.87 9.66 22.77
N CYS A 18 49.80 10.76 23.53
CA CYS A 18 49.78 10.75 25.00
C CYS A 18 48.67 11.62 25.62
N CYS A 19 47.56 11.83 24.89
CA CYS A 19 46.47 12.72 25.32
C CYS A 19 45.11 12.03 25.61
N CYS A 20 45.07 10.69 25.58
CA CYS A 20 43.83 9.91 25.75
C CYS A 20 43.75 9.07 27.05
N GLN A 21 44.71 9.22 27.97
CA GLN A 21 44.70 8.53 29.28
C GLN A 21 45.17 9.45 30.43
N ARG A 22 44.33 10.44 30.78
CA ARG A 22 44.21 11.08 32.11
C ARG A 22 43.27 12.28 32.00
N ASN A 23 41.99 12.07 32.34
CA ASN A 23 41.04 13.09 32.81
C ASN A 23 39.77 12.39 33.31
N PHE A 24 39.90 11.72 34.45
CA PHE A 24 38.80 11.20 35.26
C PHE A 24 39.17 11.45 36.73
N SER A 25 38.20 11.88 37.54
CA SER A 25 38.35 12.45 38.90
C SER A 25 39.01 13.83 38.98
N LEU A 26 38.57 14.62 39.98
CA LEU A 26 38.99 16.00 40.31
C LEU A 26 38.64 17.03 39.21
N ILE A 27 37.86 18.09 39.44
CA ILE A 27 37.71 18.94 40.63
C ILE A 27 36.23 19.22 40.95
N ASN A 28 35.94 19.52 42.22
CA ASN A 28 34.62 19.90 42.73
C ASN A 28 34.67 21.32 43.36
N HIS A 29 33.52 22.00 43.45
CA HIS A 29 33.25 23.28 44.15
C HIS A 29 33.76 24.66 43.62
N HIS A 30 32.76 25.56 43.52
CA HIS A 30 32.73 26.99 43.91
C HIS A 30 33.58 28.10 43.23
N HIS A 31 32.91 28.95 42.46
CA HIS A 31 32.57 30.38 42.73
C HIS A 31 31.79 30.96 41.51
N ARG A 32 30.96 32.03 41.57
CA ARG A 32 30.48 32.93 42.65
C ARG A 32 29.09 33.53 42.29
N HIS A 33 28.39 34.16 43.24
CA HIS A 33 27.11 34.87 43.03
C HIS A 33 27.30 36.31 42.50
N GLN A 34 26.29 36.84 41.77
CA GLN A 34 25.53 38.08 42.09
C GLN A 34 24.30 38.19 41.15
N GLN A 35 23.06 38.17 41.69
CA GLN A 35 22.19 39.31 42.07
C GLN A 35 21.52 40.07 40.90
N PHE A 36 20.20 39.94 40.75
CA PHE A 36 19.24 40.89 41.36
C PHE A 36 17.83 40.29 41.48
N ASP A 37 16.90 41.00 42.12
CA ASP A 37 15.64 40.48 42.69
C ASP A 37 14.44 41.38 42.31
N SER A 38 13.22 40.80 42.19
CA SER A 38 12.00 41.33 42.85
C SER A 38 10.69 40.66 42.41
N LYS A 39 10.10 39.87 43.31
CA LYS A 39 8.78 40.13 43.96
C LYS A 39 8.39 39.01 44.92
N SER A 40 7.63 39.35 45.96
CA SER A 40 7.48 38.52 47.17
C SER A 40 6.12 38.70 47.85
N LYS A 41 5.83 37.79 48.81
CA LYS A 41 4.65 37.62 49.69
C LYS A 41 3.55 36.72 49.09
N SER A 42 2.92 35.81 49.84
CA SER A 42 2.81 35.71 51.32
C SER A 42 3.11 34.32 51.92
N LEU A 43 3.36 34.31 53.23
CA LEU A 43 3.46 33.13 54.12
C LEU A 43 2.02 32.71 54.59
N LYS A 44 1.71 31.76 55.50
CA LYS A 44 2.47 31.11 56.61
C LYS A 44 1.67 29.95 57.26
N ARG A 45 2.37 28.90 57.76
CA ARG A 45 2.11 27.97 58.92
C ARG A 45 2.69 26.58 58.58
N LEU A 46 3.52 25.88 59.36
CA LEU A 46 3.49 25.44 60.78
C LEU A 46 2.33 24.49 61.13
N LEU A 47 2.52 23.37 61.87
CA LEU A 47 3.70 22.54 62.22
C LEU A 47 3.17 21.29 63.00
N LEU A 48 4.03 20.30 63.30
CA LEU A 48 3.85 19.19 64.28
C LEU A 48 2.90 18.02 63.82
N ASP A 49 3.08 16.75 64.23
CA ASP A 49 4.11 16.20 65.14
C ASP A 49 4.56 14.72 64.95
N THR A 50 5.76 14.45 65.50
CA THR A 50 6.36 13.20 66.06
C THR A 50 6.10 11.77 65.52
N LYS A 51 7.23 11.07 65.21
CA LYS A 51 7.81 9.84 65.86
C LYS A 51 6.97 8.56 66.08
N SER A 52 7.53 7.32 66.16
CA SER A 52 8.84 6.77 65.74
C SER A 52 8.94 5.23 65.90
N SER A 53 9.89 4.64 65.16
CA SER A 53 10.86 3.58 65.57
C SER A 53 10.52 2.07 65.69
N ARG A 54 11.41 1.28 65.07
CA ARG A 54 12.08 0.04 65.57
C ARG A 54 11.33 -1.33 65.63
N SER A 55 11.52 -2.11 64.56
CA SER A 55 12.36 -3.34 64.49
C SER A 55 12.07 -4.62 65.31
N LEU A 56 12.22 -5.76 64.60
CA LEU A 56 12.77 -7.09 64.98
C LEU A 56 11.86 -8.30 65.32
N SER A 57 12.13 -9.37 64.56
CA SER A 57 12.26 -10.81 64.92
C SER A 57 11.06 -11.78 65.13
N SER A 58 11.31 -13.01 64.64
CA SER A 58 10.87 -14.34 65.13
C SER A 58 9.38 -14.77 65.11
N SER A 59 9.01 -15.41 64.00
CA SER A 59 8.57 -16.83 63.90
C SER A 59 7.52 -17.48 64.85
N SER A 60 6.57 -18.14 64.17
CA SER A 60 6.06 -19.52 64.39
C SER A 60 4.90 -19.84 65.36
N LEU A 61 3.81 -20.31 64.71
CA LEU A 61 3.00 -21.51 65.01
C LEU A 61 1.77 -21.49 65.95
N TRP A 62 0.77 -22.25 65.47
CA TRP A 62 -0.35 -22.96 66.13
C TRP A 62 -1.72 -22.28 66.37
N SER A 63 -2.73 -22.93 65.78
CA SER A 63 -4.19 -22.82 65.98
C SER A 63 -4.64 -23.62 67.23
N PRO A 64 -5.91 -23.56 67.68
CA PRO A 64 -6.96 -24.35 67.02
C PRO A 64 -8.43 -23.82 67.04
N SER A 65 -9.16 -24.21 65.98
CA SER A 65 -10.55 -24.71 65.89
C SER A 65 -11.64 -24.37 66.93
N ILE A 66 -12.86 -24.06 66.44
CA ILE A 66 -14.14 -24.65 66.94
C ILE A 66 -15.32 -24.53 65.93
N THR A 67 -16.14 -25.59 65.95
CA THR A 67 -17.45 -25.99 65.38
C THR A 67 -18.63 -24.98 65.41
N SER A 68 -19.80 -25.11 64.74
CA SER A 68 -20.37 -26.11 63.76
C SER A 68 -21.75 -25.69 63.14
N SER A 69 -22.27 -26.51 62.21
CA SER A 69 -23.69 -26.97 62.02
C SER A 69 -24.83 -26.11 61.39
N SER A 70 -25.13 -26.41 60.11
CA SER A 70 -26.44 -26.83 59.50
C SER A 70 -27.72 -25.95 59.46
N THR A 71 -28.37 -25.87 58.28
CA THR A 71 -29.77 -26.37 58.03
C THR A 71 -30.23 -26.34 56.54
N SER A 72 -31.04 -27.34 56.13
CA SER A 72 -32.09 -27.45 55.06
C SER A 72 -32.11 -26.53 53.81
N SER A 73 -32.46 -26.95 52.58
CA SER A 73 -33.04 -28.21 52.02
C SER A 73 -32.71 -28.32 50.49
N THR A 74 -33.41 -28.93 49.49
CA THR A 74 -34.78 -29.49 49.30
C THR A 74 -34.83 -30.64 48.23
N SER A 75 -36.03 -30.98 47.71
CA SER A 75 -36.42 -31.99 46.69
C SER A 75 -36.00 -31.70 45.23
N SER A 76 -36.05 -32.61 44.24
CA SER A 76 -36.67 -33.98 44.15
C SER A 76 -36.00 -34.91 43.12
N SER A 77 -36.27 -36.21 43.30
CA SER A 77 -35.88 -37.39 42.51
C SER A 77 -36.45 -37.52 41.09
N SER A 78 -35.71 -38.25 40.21
CA SER A 78 -36.16 -39.55 39.69
C SER A 78 -34.97 -40.36 39.12
N SER A 79 -35.14 -41.67 38.93
CA SER A 79 -34.05 -42.65 38.76
C SER A 79 -34.46 -43.87 37.92
N ILE A 80 -33.46 -44.64 37.44
CA ILE A 80 -33.42 -46.11 37.18
C ILE A 80 -32.10 -46.36 36.38
N THR A 81 -31.03 -46.94 36.96
CA THR A 81 -30.67 -48.38 37.01
C THR A 81 -30.71 -49.11 35.66
N SER A 82 -29.75 -49.96 35.29
CA SER A 82 -29.06 -50.96 36.13
C SER A 82 -27.70 -51.45 35.59
N GLN A 83 -26.75 -51.79 36.49
CA GLN A 83 -25.90 -53.03 36.54
C GLN A 83 -25.04 -53.43 35.30
N THR A 84 -23.89 -54.13 35.34
CA THR A 84 -22.84 -54.62 36.31
C THR A 84 -21.67 -55.16 35.43
N THR A 85 -20.42 -55.44 35.83
CA THR A 85 -19.60 -55.44 37.08
C THR A 85 -18.14 -55.22 36.62
N ALA A 86 -17.29 -54.39 37.24
CA ALA A 86 -16.46 -54.61 38.45
C ALA A 86 -15.19 -55.48 38.25
N LEU A 87 -14.10 -55.08 38.95
CA LEU A 87 -12.75 -55.68 39.05
C LEU A 87 -11.84 -55.55 37.80
N SER A 88 -10.55 -55.17 37.91
CA SER A 88 -9.82 -54.64 39.07
C SER A 88 -8.58 -53.79 38.69
N SER A 89 -8.32 -52.79 39.56
CA SER A 89 -7.03 -52.18 39.94
C SER A 89 -5.77 -53.07 39.85
N ASN A 90 -4.52 -52.57 39.76
CA ASN A 90 -4.03 -51.19 39.65
C ASN A 90 -2.58 -51.11 39.11
N GLU A 91 -2.16 -49.89 38.78
CA GLU A 91 -0.86 -49.21 39.04
C GLU A 91 0.28 -50.01 39.75
N ARG A 92 1.60 -49.72 39.61
CA ARG A 92 2.23 -48.38 39.53
C ARG A 92 3.78 -48.46 39.28
N ASN A 93 4.31 -47.57 38.43
CA ASN A 93 5.59 -46.82 38.53
C ASN A 93 7.02 -47.44 38.59
N LYS A 94 7.94 -46.63 38.00
CA LYS A 94 9.37 -46.35 38.33
C LYS A 94 10.51 -47.24 37.81
N SER A 95 11.06 -46.77 36.69
CA SER A 95 12.50 -46.60 36.35
C SER A 95 13.57 -46.73 37.44
N ILE A 96 14.76 -47.22 37.06
CA ILE A 96 16.08 -46.55 37.27
C ILE A 96 17.13 -47.09 36.27
N GLN A 97 18.32 -46.47 36.26
CA GLN A 97 19.28 -46.32 35.15
C GLN A 97 20.21 -47.52 34.81
N ASN A 98 20.78 -47.44 33.60
CA ASN A 98 22.14 -47.81 33.15
C ASN A 98 22.68 -49.24 33.33
N ASP A 99 23.24 -49.78 32.22
CA ASP A 99 24.70 -49.95 32.15
C ASP A 99 25.24 -49.83 30.70
N ARG A 100 26.56 -49.75 30.51
CA ARG A 100 27.26 -49.55 29.21
C ARG A 100 27.92 -50.83 28.70
N PHE A 101 28.02 -51.03 27.37
CA PHE A 101 29.17 -51.74 26.76
C PHE A 101 29.47 -51.32 25.30
N ILE A 102 30.59 -50.62 25.12
CA ILE A 102 31.68 -50.76 24.11
C ILE A 102 31.38 -50.92 22.58
N SER A 103 32.16 -50.19 21.78
CA SER A 103 32.25 -50.12 20.29
C SER A 103 33.39 -51.06 19.74
N PRO A 104 33.95 -51.00 18.49
CA PRO A 104 33.77 -50.07 17.35
C PRO A 104 33.85 -50.67 15.91
N MET A 105 33.86 -49.78 14.87
CA MET A 105 34.48 -49.95 13.53
C MET A 105 33.88 -51.04 12.57
N SER A 106 33.99 -50.99 11.23
CA SER A 106 34.48 -49.96 10.27
C SER A 106 33.85 -50.16 8.87
N SER A 107 34.09 -49.22 7.94
CA SER A 107 33.66 -49.21 6.54
C SER A 107 34.59 -49.93 5.56
N ILE A 108 34.09 -50.39 4.39
CA ILE A 108 34.88 -50.61 3.15
C ILE A 108 33.98 -50.54 1.90
N LEU A 109 34.56 -50.35 0.70
CA LEU A 109 33.88 -50.02 -0.57
C LEU A 109 33.72 -51.19 -1.55
N THR A 110 32.73 -51.06 -2.46
CA THR A 110 32.73 -51.49 -3.89
C THR A 110 31.67 -50.63 -4.63
N SER A 111 31.93 -49.79 -5.64
CA SER A 111 32.59 -49.92 -6.95
C SER A 111 31.67 -50.36 -8.11
N SER A 112 31.33 -49.44 -9.02
CA SER A 112 31.15 -49.70 -10.48
C SER A 112 30.96 -48.39 -11.27
N ILE A 113 31.64 -48.27 -12.41
CA ILE A 113 31.50 -47.24 -13.46
C ILE A 113 31.63 -47.98 -14.80
N VAL A 114 30.74 -47.74 -15.77
CA VAL A 114 30.98 -48.03 -17.21
C VAL A 114 30.28 -46.98 -18.10
N ASP A 115 31.12 -46.23 -18.81
CA ASP A 115 31.04 -45.64 -20.16
C ASP A 115 29.87 -44.79 -20.71
N ILE A 116 30.31 -43.86 -21.56
CA ILE A 116 29.55 -42.96 -22.42
C ILE A 116 29.82 -43.36 -23.88
N GLY A 117 28.78 -43.49 -24.71
CA GLY A 117 28.90 -43.71 -26.16
C GLY A 117 28.46 -42.50 -26.97
N THR A 118 29.31 -41.99 -27.87
CA THR A 118 29.05 -40.79 -28.67
C THR A 118 29.08 -41.09 -30.17
N VAL A 119 27.97 -40.88 -30.88
CA VAL A 119 27.90 -40.90 -32.36
C VAL A 119 26.97 -39.77 -32.86
N THR A 120 27.28 -39.20 -34.02
CA THR A 120 26.71 -37.96 -34.58
C THR A 120 25.80 -38.17 -35.80
N ALA A 121 25.03 -37.11 -36.14
CA ALA A 121 24.25 -36.90 -37.38
C ALA A 121 22.96 -37.78 -37.51
N THR A 122 21.90 -37.38 -38.23
CA THR A 122 21.79 -36.47 -39.39
C THR A 122 20.42 -35.76 -39.43
N ILE A 123 20.30 -34.64 -40.17
CA ILE A 123 19.01 -33.95 -40.44
C ILE A 123 18.22 -34.68 -41.53
N HIS A 124 16.91 -34.89 -41.34
CA HIS A 124 15.97 -34.95 -42.48
C HIS A 124 14.53 -34.58 -42.09
N ASN A 125 13.90 -33.72 -42.90
CA ASN A 125 12.46 -33.41 -42.81
C ASN A 125 11.61 -34.57 -43.32
N LYS A 126 10.47 -34.84 -42.63
CA LYS A 126 9.17 -35.03 -43.30
C LYS A 126 7.98 -34.89 -42.34
N SER A 127 6.85 -34.49 -42.91
CA SER A 127 5.57 -34.28 -42.24
C SER A 127 4.83 -35.59 -41.96
N ASN A 128 4.00 -35.60 -40.91
CA ASN A 128 2.54 -35.61 -41.08
C ASN A 128 1.78 -35.42 -39.76
N SER A 129 0.55 -34.93 -39.89
CA SER A 129 -0.45 -34.84 -38.82
C SER A 129 -1.05 -36.19 -38.46
N LEU A 130 -1.46 -36.37 -37.20
CA LEU A 130 -2.58 -37.26 -36.87
C LEU A 130 -3.29 -36.81 -35.59
N THR A 131 -4.61 -36.61 -35.69
CA THR A 131 -5.51 -36.42 -34.56
C THR A 131 -5.77 -37.73 -33.83
N PHE A 132 -5.98 -37.69 -32.52
CA PHE A 132 -6.54 -38.81 -31.77
C PHE A 132 -7.91 -38.48 -31.19
N SER A 133 -8.85 -39.38 -31.40
CA SER A 133 -10.13 -39.46 -30.72
C SER A 133 -10.35 -40.92 -30.35
N ILE A 134 -10.74 -41.21 -29.11
CA ILE A 134 -11.08 -42.56 -28.67
C ILE A 134 -12.44 -42.47 -27.97
N GLY A 135 -13.40 -43.25 -28.46
CA GLY A 135 -14.76 -43.31 -27.92
C GLY A 135 -14.94 -44.45 -26.91
N GLU A 136 -16.12 -44.48 -26.31
CA GLU A 136 -16.53 -45.46 -25.31
C GLU A 136 -16.66 -46.89 -25.89
N ASN A 137 -16.64 -47.90 -25.02
CA ASN A 137 -17.46 -49.09 -25.24
C ASN A 137 -17.89 -49.77 -23.93
N ASN A 138 -19.07 -50.39 -23.96
CA ASN A 138 -19.79 -50.91 -22.78
C ASN A 138 -19.55 -52.42 -22.57
N LYS A 139 -19.68 -52.91 -21.31
CA LYS A 139 -20.83 -53.78 -20.87
C LYS A 139 -20.65 -54.51 -19.52
N GLN A 140 -21.70 -54.41 -18.68
CA GLN A 140 -22.33 -55.50 -17.88
C GLN A 140 -21.55 -56.12 -16.67
N TYR A 141 -22.16 -56.74 -15.64
CA TYR A 141 -23.56 -57.15 -15.36
C TYR A 141 -23.85 -57.29 -13.83
N ASN A 142 -25.10 -57.00 -13.38
CA ASN A 142 -25.85 -57.63 -12.23
C ASN A 142 -25.31 -57.53 -10.76
N HIS A 143 -26.11 -57.63 -9.67
CA HIS A 143 -27.58 -57.76 -9.49
C HIS A 143 -28.07 -57.39 -8.04
N GLN A 144 -29.39 -57.12 -7.90
CA GLN A 144 -30.24 -57.27 -6.68
C GLN A 144 -29.95 -56.39 -5.42
N SER A 145 -30.84 -56.22 -4.41
CA SER A 145 -32.32 -55.99 -4.27
C SER A 145 -32.63 -55.77 -2.74
N LYS A 146 -33.77 -55.32 -2.18
CA LYS A 146 -35.21 -55.10 -2.56
C LYS A 146 -35.83 -53.96 -1.68
N SER A 147 -37.05 -53.50 -2.05
CA SER A 147 -38.20 -53.07 -1.20
C SER A 147 -38.06 -52.00 -0.09
N SER A 148 -38.96 -51.02 0.09
CA SER A 148 -40.20 -50.57 -0.62
C SER A 148 -40.65 -49.19 -0.01
N THR A 149 -41.84 -48.57 -0.18
CA THR A 149 -43.19 -48.98 -0.66
C THR A 149 -44.09 -47.78 -1.06
N SER A 150 -44.86 -47.94 -2.14
CA SER A 150 -46.30 -47.61 -2.39
C SER A 150 -47.06 -46.53 -1.57
N LYS A 151 -47.97 -45.70 -2.13
CA LYS A 151 -48.85 -45.76 -3.35
C LYS A 151 -49.08 -44.33 -3.93
N VAL A 152 -49.77 -44.07 -5.05
CA VAL A 152 -49.78 -44.57 -6.47
C VAL A 152 -50.96 -43.90 -7.23
N LEU A 153 -50.87 -43.81 -8.58
CA LEU A 153 -51.81 -43.20 -9.59
C LEU A 153 -51.62 -41.69 -9.89
N SER A 154 -51.99 -41.16 -11.07
CA SER A 154 -51.51 -41.41 -12.46
C SER A 154 -52.47 -40.79 -13.52
N PHE A 155 -51.96 -40.13 -14.58
CA PHE A 155 -52.27 -40.43 -16.01
C PHE A 155 -51.48 -39.50 -16.97
N SER A 156 -51.72 -39.58 -18.29
CA SER A 156 -50.77 -39.28 -19.37
C SER A 156 -51.16 -38.16 -20.34
N SER A 157 -50.18 -37.71 -21.13
CA SER A 157 -50.34 -36.92 -22.38
C SER A 157 -51.25 -37.60 -23.42
N PRO A 158 -51.68 -36.90 -24.49
CA PRO A 158 -50.95 -37.02 -25.76
C PRO A 158 -51.02 -35.85 -26.77
N LEU A 159 -50.17 -35.96 -27.81
CA LEU A 159 -50.34 -35.51 -29.22
C LEU A 159 -50.34 -34.01 -29.62
N SER A 160 -49.71 -33.79 -30.78
CA SER A 160 -49.77 -32.58 -31.63
C SER A 160 -50.73 -32.80 -32.82
N PRO A 161 -51.04 -31.75 -33.61
CA PRO A 161 -50.45 -31.71 -34.95
C PRO A 161 -50.09 -30.31 -35.49
N SER A 162 -49.40 -30.28 -36.64
CA SER A 162 -49.33 -29.14 -37.57
C SER A 162 -49.86 -29.59 -38.95
N PRO A 163 -50.16 -28.66 -39.90
CA PRO A 163 -49.21 -28.51 -41.03
C PRO A 163 -49.23 -27.16 -41.79
N SER A 164 -48.14 -26.87 -42.55
CA SER A 164 -48.10 -26.09 -43.82
C SER A 164 -48.56 -24.61 -43.83
N SER A 165 -47.96 -23.64 -44.55
CA SER A 165 -46.89 -23.56 -45.56
C SER A 165 -46.32 -22.10 -45.57
N SER A 166 -45.43 -21.60 -46.43
CA SER A 166 -44.83 -22.13 -47.67
C SER A 166 -43.32 -21.83 -47.81
N SER A 167 -42.86 -21.13 -48.86
CA SER A 167 -41.56 -21.44 -49.48
C SER A 167 -41.04 -20.45 -50.55
N SER A 168 -39.70 -20.43 -50.70
CA SER A 168 -38.94 -20.16 -51.95
C SER A 168 -38.77 -18.70 -52.44
N SER A 169 -37.67 -18.29 -53.10
CA SER A 169 -36.30 -18.86 -53.20
C SER A 169 -35.30 -17.96 -53.97
N ALA A 170 -34.08 -17.76 -53.43
CA ALA A 170 -32.81 -17.49 -54.15
C ALA A 170 -32.75 -16.20 -55.04
N LEU A 171 -31.67 -15.83 -55.78
CA LEU A 171 -30.49 -16.52 -56.36
C LEU A 171 -29.32 -15.52 -56.65
N ILE A 172 -28.12 -16.04 -56.97
CA ILE A 172 -27.01 -15.43 -57.74
C ILE A 172 -26.12 -14.34 -57.09
N SER A 173 -24.80 -14.58 -57.20
CA SER A 173 -23.75 -13.55 -57.36
C SER A 173 -22.94 -13.87 -58.62
N PRO A 174 -22.22 -12.91 -59.22
CA PRO A 174 -20.77 -13.11 -59.39
C PRO A 174 -19.92 -11.84 -59.27
N LYS A 175 -18.60 -12.00 -59.38
CA LYS A 175 -17.57 -10.94 -59.34
C LYS A 175 -17.12 -10.48 -60.75
N THR A 176 -16.30 -9.42 -60.77
CA THR A 176 -14.97 -9.28 -61.42
C THR A 176 -14.75 -8.31 -62.60
N THR A 177 -13.70 -7.47 -62.43
CA THR A 177 -12.65 -7.00 -63.40
C THR A 177 -12.78 -5.73 -64.28
N THR A 178 -11.58 -5.15 -64.52
CA THR A 178 -11.09 -4.34 -65.68
C THR A 178 -11.64 -2.90 -65.90
N VAL A 179 -10.85 -1.89 -66.34
CA VAL A 179 -9.37 -1.68 -66.42
C VAL A 179 -9.01 -0.17 -66.58
N GLU A 180 -7.71 0.16 -66.67
CA GLU A 180 -6.96 1.39 -67.06
C GLU A 180 -7.62 2.41 -68.04
N THR A 181 -7.19 3.68 -68.26
CA THR A 181 -6.25 4.69 -67.67
C THR A 181 -6.49 6.06 -68.37
N ALA A 182 -6.14 7.21 -67.76
CA ALA A 182 -5.68 8.44 -68.47
C ALA A 182 -5.21 9.59 -67.54
N THR A 183 -4.40 10.50 -68.10
CA THR A 183 -3.79 11.77 -67.59
C THR A 183 -4.81 12.86 -67.14
N THR A 184 -4.47 14.00 -66.49
CA THR A 184 -3.30 14.90 -66.75
C THR A 184 -2.96 15.91 -65.62
N GLN A 185 -1.66 16.13 -65.43
CA GLN A 185 -0.89 17.34 -65.01
C GLN A 185 -1.49 18.53 -64.21
N THR A 186 -0.94 18.71 -63.01
CA THR A 186 -0.25 19.90 -62.43
C THR A 186 -0.81 21.33 -62.33
N GLN A 187 -0.42 21.95 -61.20
CA GLN A 187 0.01 23.35 -60.95
C GLN A 187 -0.97 24.34 -60.29
N SER A 188 -0.35 25.36 -59.66
CA SER A 188 -0.90 26.29 -58.67
C SER A 188 -0.52 27.74 -59.05
N LEU A 189 -1.21 28.75 -58.49
CA LEU A 189 -0.60 29.95 -57.85
C LEU A 189 -1.59 31.08 -57.42
N SER A 190 -1.21 31.76 -56.32
CA SER A 190 -1.27 33.21 -56.03
C SER A 190 -2.57 34.08 -56.03
N SER A 191 -2.86 34.64 -54.83
CA SER A 191 -3.07 36.09 -54.50
C SER A 191 -4.21 36.96 -55.08
N GLY A 192 -4.83 37.83 -54.24
CA GLY A 192 -5.68 38.95 -54.74
C GLY A 192 -6.50 39.82 -53.74
N ILE A 193 -5.83 40.55 -52.84
CA ILE A 193 -6.17 41.74 -51.97
C ILE A 193 -7.46 42.61 -52.29
N VAL A 194 -7.90 43.47 -51.32
CA VAL A 194 -8.77 44.72 -51.42
C VAL A 194 -10.31 44.51 -51.23
N GLN A 195 -11.17 45.29 -50.51
CA GLN A 195 -11.12 46.57 -49.72
C GLN A 195 -12.29 46.78 -48.68
N SER A 196 -12.17 47.79 -47.78
CA SER A 196 -13.16 48.77 -47.17
C SER A 196 -14.70 48.54 -47.06
N SER A 197 -15.52 49.18 -46.18
CA SER A 197 -15.35 49.98 -44.91
C SER A 197 -16.69 50.55 -44.35
N LEU A 198 -16.69 51.04 -43.08
CA LEU A 198 -17.44 52.21 -42.49
C LEU A 198 -18.96 52.18 -42.13
N GLY A 199 -19.30 52.76 -40.95
CA GLY A 199 -20.63 53.34 -40.60
C GLY A 199 -21.27 52.90 -39.24
N LYS A 200 -20.94 53.43 -38.04
CA LYS A 200 -21.31 54.72 -37.35
C LYS A 200 -22.79 54.93 -36.89
N ARG A 201 -23.01 54.88 -35.55
CA ARG A 201 -23.72 55.86 -34.64
C ARG A 201 -23.74 55.30 -33.18
N ILE A 202 -23.50 55.97 -32.03
CA ILE A 202 -23.57 57.38 -31.52
C ILE A 202 -25.01 57.77 -31.10
N PHE A 203 -25.38 58.21 -29.87
CA PHE A 203 -24.72 58.62 -28.58
C PHE A 203 -25.78 58.55 -27.41
N PRO A 204 -25.67 59.15 -26.18
CA PRO A 204 -24.56 59.53 -25.25
C PRO A 204 -24.79 59.15 -23.74
N GLY A 205 -23.87 59.48 -22.81
CA GLY A 205 -24.17 59.43 -21.34
C GLY A 205 -23.02 59.51 -20.29
N GLN A 206 -22.28 60.64 -20.23
CA GLN A 206 -21.55 61.29 -19.08
C GLN A 206 -21.17 60.50 -17.78
N THR A 207 -20.00 60.69 -17.11
CA THR A 207 -18.80 61.56 -17.30
C THR A 207 -17.63 61.12 -16.37
N LEU A 208 -16.37 61.39 -16.77
CA LEU A 208 -15.17 61.82 -15.98
C LEU A 208 -14.86 61.12 -14.63
N LEU A 209 -13.65 60.64 -14.27
CA LEU A 209 -12.23 60.77 -14.68
C LEU A 209 -11.48 59.53 -14.11
N SER A 210 -10.20 59.18 -14.37
CA SER A 210 -9.09 59.69 -15.18
C SER A 210 -8.02 58.58 -15.39
N ALA A 211 -7.05 58.79 -16.29
CA ALA A 211 -5.77 58.07 -16.35
C ALA A 211 -4.61 59.10 -16.57
N PRO A 212 -3.32 58.69 -16.60
CA PRO A 212 -2.78 58.07 -17.83
C PRO A 212 -1.77 56.92 -17.64
N SER A 213 -1.59 56.13 -18.71
CA SER A 213 -0.51 55.14 -18.94
C SER A 213 0.51 55.71 -19.98
N PRO A 214 1.43 54.98 -20.68
CA PRO A 214 1.34 53.64 -21.32
C PRO A 214 2.29 52.62 -20.62
N SER A 215 3.18 51.75 -21.16
CA SER A 215 3.69 51.36 -22.50
C SER A 215 4.60 50.11 -22.37
N GLN A 216 4.73 49.17 -23.33
CA GLN A 216 3.85 48.79 -24.45
C GLN A 216 4.19 47.38 -25.04
N SER A 217 3.17 46.74 -25.61
CA SER A 217 3.10 45.68 -26.66
C SER A 217 4.31 44.85 -27.20
N SER A 218 4.01 43.56 -27.40
CA SER A 218 4.24 42.71 -28.62
C SER A 218 5.59 42.01 -28.96
N SER A 219 5.70 40.75 -28.50
CA SER A 219 5.72 39.48 -29.30
C SER A 219 6.87 39.05 -30.26
N PHE A 220 7.16 37.73 -30.20
CA PHE A 220 7.78 36.81 -31.20
C PHE A 220 9.27 36.95 -31.60
N SER A 221 10.06 35.90 -31.33
CA SER A 221 10.70 35.04 -32.36
C SER A 221 11.54 33.89 -31.74
N LEU A 222 11.67 32.75 -32.44
CA LEU A 222 12.77 31.79 -32.26
C LEU A 222 13.74 31.93 -33.46
N PHE A 223 15.04 32.09 -33.20
CA PHE A 223 16.10 31.15 -33.62
C PHE A 223 17.51 31.67 -33.30
N SER A 224 18.42 30.74 -32.97
CA SER A 224 19.88 30.79 -33.19
C SER A 224 20.65 32.11 -32.97
N LEU A 225 21.48 32.13 -31.91
CA LEU A 225 22.89 32.52 -32.09
C LEU A 225 23.82 31.72 -31.18
N ILE A 226 24.93 31.23 -31.74
CA ILE A 226 26.04 30.63 -30.96
C ILE A 226 26.94 31.77 -30.48
N GLY A 227 27.20 31.86 -29.18
CA GLY A 227 28.06 32.90 -28.61
C GLY A 227 28.66 32.46 -27.28
N ASN A 228 29.95 32.12 -27.28
CA ASN A 228 30.70 31.85 -26.05
C ASN A 228 30.89 33.16 -25.26
N LEU A 229 30.43 33.20 -24.01
CA LEU A 229 30.91 34.18 -23.03
C LEU A 229 31.06 33.53 -21.65
N THR A 230 32.31 33.30 -21.27
CA THR A 230 32.68 32.68 -20.00
C THR A 230 32.68 33.71 -18.87
N THR A 231 31.61 33.79 -18.09
CA THR A 231 31.57 34.54 -16.83
C THR A 231 31.17 33.64 -15.67
N SER A 232 32.11 33.39 -14.75
CA SER A 232 31.93 32.57 -13.55
C SER A 232 30.81 33.13 -12.67
N ASN A 233 29.79 32.32 -12.38
CA ASN A 233 28.82 32.62 -11.34
C ASN A 233 28.72 31.45 -10.34
N ARG A 234 29.59 31.49 -9.32
CA ARG A 234 29.62 30.50 -8.22
C ARG A 234 28.47 30.74 -7.24
N HIS A 235 27.32 30.15 -7.50
CA HIS A 235 26.24 30.02 -6.52
C HIS A 235 25.87 28.54 -6.32
N ASN A 236 26.78 27.80 -5.66
CA ASN A 236 26.54 26.42 -5.23
C ASN A 236 25.55 26.40 -4.05
N HIS A 237 24.24 26.51 -4.32
CA HIS A 237 23.25 25.98 -3.40
C HIS A 237 23.39 24.45 -3.38
N HIS A 238 23.99 23.93 -2.29
CA HIS A 238 24.10 22.49 -2.06
C HIS A 238 22.73 21.89 -1.72
N ILE A 239 21.89 21.72 -2.73
CA ILE A 239 20.64 20.95 -2.64
C ILE A 239 21.02 19.50 -2.31
N ARG A 240 20.98 19.16 -1.02
CA ARG A 240 20.95 17.77 -0.58
C ARG A 240 19.62 17.17 -1.02
N ARG A 241 19.69 16.35 -2.07
CA ARG A 241 18.71 15.30 -2.41
C ARG A 241 18.47 14.38 -1.20
N PHE A 242 17.70 13.31 -1.35
CA PHE A 242 18.08 12.05 -0.67
C PHE A 242 19.40 11.56 -1.29
N ARG A 243 20.50 12.23 -0.93
CA ARG A 243 21.72 11.49 -0.59
C ARG A 243 21.41 10.88 0.76
N SER A 244 20.96 9.64 0.74
CA SER A 244 21.27 8.71 1.81
C SER A 244 22.77 8.84 2.13
N THR A 245 23.14 8.88 3.41
CA THR A 245 24.56 9.05 3.78
C THR A 245 25.42 7.85 3.40
N LEU A 246 24.76 6.75 3.04
CA LEU A 246 25.27 5.76 2.10
C LEU A 246 24.42 5.86 0.83
N ASP A 247 25.01 6.27 -0.32
CA ASP A 247 24.79 5.41 -1.49
C ASP A 247 25.10 4.00 -0.96
N VAL A 248 24.18 3.03 -1.06
CA VAL A 248 24.59 1.64 -0.84
C VAL A 248 25.47 1.31 -2.04
N GLU A 249 26.75 1.63 -1.89
CA GLU A 249 27.84 1.23 -2.77
C GLU A 249 27.99 -0.28 -2.58
N ILE A 250 27.04 -0.99 -3.18
CA ILE A 250 27.27 -2.22 -3.91
C ILE A 250 28.58 -2.00 -4.63
N ASP A 251 29.63 -2.56 -4.04
CA ASP A 251 30.99 -2.21 -4.41
C ASP A 251 31.24 -2.71 -5.82
N MET A 252 31.12 -1.81 -6.79
CA MET A 252 31.27 -2.11 -8.22
C MET A 252 32.72 -2.51 -8.54
N GLN A 253 33.68 -2.34 -7.61
CA GLN A 253 35.02 -2.92 -7.74
C GLN A 253 34.98 -4.44 -7.46
N LYS A 254 34.09 -4.91 -6.57
CA LYS A 254 33.90 -6.33 -6.22
C LYS A 254 33.06 -7.11 -7.23
N LEU A 255 31.85 -6.65 -7.57
CA LEU A 255 30.95 -7.41 -8.46
C LEU A 255 31.42 -7.34 -9.91
N GLN A 256 31.58 -8.49 -10.59
CA GLN A 256 31.98 -8.53 -12.01
C GLN A 256 31.28 -9.66 -12.79
N GLY A 257 31.15 -9.49 -14.11
CA GLY A 257 30.61 -10.51 -15.00
C GLY A 257 29.17 -10.91 -14.64
N VAL A 258 28.95 -12.20 -14.38
CA VAL A 258 27.63 -12.78 -14.07
C VAL A 258 27.03 -12.22 -12.77
N GLU A 259 27.84 -11.71 -11.84
CA GLU A 259 27.37 -11.17 -10.56
C GLU A 259 26.56 -9.88 -10.74
N ILE A 260 27.06 -8.97 -11.59
CA ILE A 260 26.35 -7.74 -11.99
C ILE A 260 25.02 -8.05 -12.70
N LEU A 261 24.94 -9.15 -13.45
CA LEU A 261 23.72 -9.61 -14.11
C LEU A 261 22.73 -10.33 -13.17
N ARG A 262 23.11 -10.57 -11.91
CA ARG A 262 22.27 -11.16 -10.87
C ARG A 262 21.81 -10.15 -9.82
N GLU A 263 22.51 -9.03 -9.67
CA GLU A 263 22.21 -7.98 -8.70
C GLU A 263 21.17 -6.98 -9.25
N PRO A 264 19.89 -7.02 -8.82
CA PRO A 264 18.81 -6.30 -9.49
C PRO A 264 18.89 -4.77 -9.35
N ASN A 265 19.67 -4.26 -8.38
CA ASN A 265 19.89 -2.82 -8.21
C ASN A 265 20.79 -2.21 -9.30
N VAL A 266 21.72 -2.99 -9.86
CA VAL A 266 22.76 -2.51 -10.80
C VAL A 266 22.62 -3.10 -12.21
N ASN A 267 21.90 -4.21 -12.39
CA ASN A 267 21.65 -4.78 -13.70
C ASN A 267 20.90 -3.81 -14.63
N LYS A 268 21.36 -3.70 -15.88
CA LYS A 268 20.75 -2.91 -16.97
C LYS A 268 20.34 -3.77 -18.18
N ASP A 269 20.63 -5.06 -18.16
CA ASP A 269 20.56 -5.98 -19.30
C ASP A 269 21.24 -5.40 -20.55
N LEU A 270 20.51 -5.30 -21.67
CA LEU A 270 21.04 -4.79 -22.93
C LEU A 270 21.32 -3.28 -22.91
N ALA A 271 20.94 -2.54 -21.87
CA ALA A 271 21.30 -1.12 -21.73
C ALA A 271 22.69 -0.87 -21.12
N PHE A 272 23.42 -1.91 -20.70
CA PHE A 272 24.86 -1.77 -20.53
C PHE A 272 25.49 -1.41 -21.88
N THR A 273 26.18 -0.27 -21.94
CA THR A 273 26.94 0.20 -23.12
C THR A 273 28.12 -0.71 -23.41
N THR A 274 28.68 -0.65 -24.62
CA THR A 274 29.88 -1.43 -25.00
C THR A 274 31.05 -1.24 -24.02
N ARG A 275 31.25 0.00 -23.53
CA ARG A 275 32.32 0.33 -22.59
C ARG A 275 32.06 -0.24 -21.18
N GLU A 276 30.83 -0.14 -20.68
CA GLU A 276 30.43 -0.81 -19.43
C GLU A 276 30.63 -2.33 -19.53
N ARG A 277 30.26 -2.95 -20.66
CA ARG A 277 30.43 -4.39 -20.88
C ARG A 277 31.90 -4.84 -20.90
N GLU A 278 32.82 -3.96 -21.27
CA GLU A 278 34.26 -4.25 -21.23
C GLU A 278 34.84 -4.09 -19.83
N VAL A 279 34.52 -2.97 -19.15
CA VAL A 279 34.95 -2.68 -17.77
C VAL A 279 34.41 -3.72 -16.78
N TYR A 280 33.09 -3.98 -16.82
CA TYR A 280 32.41 -4.92 -15.93
C TYR A 280 32.48 -6.39 -16.39
N LYS A 281 33.29 -6.71 -17.41
CA LYS A 281 33.51 -8.08 -17.94
C LYS A 281 32.22 -8.80 -18.37
N LEU A 282 31.26 -8.06 -18.95
CA LEU A 282 29.99 -8.58 -19.49
C LEU A 282 30.09 -8.97 -20.98
N LYS A 283 31.19 -8.63 -21.67
CA LYS A 283 31.44 -8.94 -23.08
C LYS A 283 31.44 -10.46 -23.30
N GLY A 284 30.50 -10.96 -24.11
CA GLY A 284 30.25 -12.39 -24.32
C GLY A 284 29.13 -12.98 -23.44
N LEU A 285 28.73 -12.32 -22.35
CA LEU A 285 27.57 -12.70 -21.53
C LEU A 285 26.25 -12.11 -22.07
N LEU A 286 26.33 -11.03 -22.84
CA LEU A 286 25.17 -10.31 -23.41
C LEU A 286 25.23 -10.28 -24.95
N PRO A 287 24.09 -10.48 -25.66
CA PRO A 287 23.96 -10.25 -27.10
C PRO A 287 24.48 -8.87 -27.53
N ALA A 288 25.13 -8.78 -28.70
CA ALA A 288 25.92 -7.62 -29.12
C ALA A 288 25.17 -6.27 -29.13
N THR A 289 23.86 -6.27 -29.37
CA THR A 289 23.02 -5.06 -29.41
C THR A 289 22.97 -4.35 -28.06
N VAL A 290 23.15 -3.02 -28.07
CA VAL A 290 22.79 -2.13 -26.96
C VAL A 290 21.38 -1.59 -27.20
N ARG A 291 20.54 -1.54 -26.15
CA ARG A 291 19.19 -0.95 -26.19
C ARG A 291 19.11 0.24 -25.23
N SER A 292 18.24 1.22 -25.49
CA SER A 292 17.91 2.23 -24.49
C SER A 292 16.89 1.67 -23.48
N GLN A 293 16.73 2.36 -22.35
CA GLN A 293 15.75 1.96 -21.33
C GLN A 293 14.32 2.08 -21.85
N GLU A 294 14.03 3.08 -22.70
CA GLU A 294 12.73 3.30 -23.34
C GLU A 294 12.35 2.11 -24.24
N LEU A 295 13.32 1.59 -25.01
CA LEU A 295 13.10 0.40 -25.84
C LEU A 295 12.92 -0.86 -24.97
N GLN A 296 13.59 -0.97 -23.83
CA GLN A 296 13.31 -2.05 -22.87
C GLN A 296 11.91 -1.93 -22.25
N VAL A 297 11.47 -0.72 -21.92
CA VAL A 297 10.12 -0.43 -21.40
C VAL A 297 9.05 -0.82 -22.42
N GLN A 298 9.23 -0.46 -23.69
CA GLN A 298 8.34 -0.87 -24.80
C GLN A 298 8.26 -2.40 -24.91
N ILE A 299 9.41 -3.08 -24.97
CA ILE A 299 9.47 -4.54 -25.08
C ILE A 299 8.84 -5.25 -23.87
N VAL A 300 9.00 -4.71 -22.66
CA VAL A 300 8.30 -5.22 -21.47
C VAL A 300 6.78 -5.16 -21.65
N MET A 301 6.23 -4.03 -22.11
CA MET A 301 4.79 -3.89 -22.33
C MET A 301 4.27 -4.74 -23.50
N GLU A 302 5.04 -4.88 -24.57
CA GLU A 302 4.72 -5.78 -25.68
C GLU A 302 4.59 -7.24 -25.22
N ASN A 303 5.48 -7.70 -24.34
CA ASN A 303 5.40 -9.05 -23.75
C ASN A 303 4.24 -9.15 -22.76
N LEU A 304 4.09 -8.19 -21.85
CA LEU A 304 3.05 -8.21 -20.81
C LEU A 304 1.62 -8.23 -21.40
N ARG A 305 1.38 -7.49 -22.48
CA ARG A 305 0.07 -7.43 -23.16
C ARG A 305 -0.26 -8.70 -23.96
N GLN A 306 0.72 -9.55 -24.27
CA GLN A 306 0.50 -10.89 -24.83
C GLN A 306 0.16 -11.93 -23.76
N ILE A 307 0.41 -11.64 -22.48
CA ILE A 307 0.03 -12.53 -21.38
C ILE A 307 -1.46 -12.30 -21.05
N HIS A 308 -2.33 -13.24 -21.42
CA HIS A 308 -3.76 -13.13 -21.16
C HIS A 308 -4.18 -13.39 -19.70
N ASN A 309 -3.36 -14.08 -18.90
CA ASN A 309 -3.67 -14.41 -17.51
C ASN A 309 -3.07 -13.39 -16.53
N ASP A 310 -3.89 -12.78 -15.69
CA ASP A 310 -3.46 -11.70 -14.79
C ASP A 310 -2.48 -12.11 -13.69
N LEU A 311 -2.59 -13.34 -13.16
CA LEU A 311 -1.61 -13.87 -12.22
C LEU A 311 -0.24 -14.07 -12.90
N ALA A 312 -0.22 -14.49 -14.16
CA ALA A 312 1.00 -14.56 -14.95
C ALA A 312 1.59 -13.17 -15.28
N LYS A 313 0.75 -12.13 -15.48
CA LYS A 313 1.22 -10.73 -15.58
C LYS A 313 1.87 -10.27 -14.26
N TYR A 314 1.25 -10.57 -13.12
CA TYR A 314 1.80 -10.30 -11.79
C TYR A 314 3.17 -10.98 -11.61
N MET A 315 3.25 -12.29 -11.90
CA MET A 315 4.50 -13.06 -11.79
C MET A 315 5.59 -12.52 -12.72
N PHE A 316 5.26 -12.13 -13.96
CA PHE A 316 6.19 -11.49 -14.90
C PHE A 316 6.74 -10.17 -14.33
N LEU A 317 5.88 -9.31 -13.77
CA LEU A 317 6.32 -8.04 -13.18
C LEU A 317 7.14 -8.24 -11.90
N ARG A 318 6.87 -9.28 -11.10
CA ARG A 318 7.72 -9.65 -9.95
C ARG A 318 9.07 -10.19 -10.40
N ASP A 319 9.12 -11.10 -11.37
CA ASP A 319 10.39 -11.57 -11.97
C ASP A 319 11.20 -10.40 -12.54
N LEU A 320 10.56 -9.39 -13.16
CA LEU A 320 11.23 -8.16 -13.59
C LEU A 320 11.77 -7.34 -12.41
N GLN A 321 10.99 -7.16 -11.35
CA GLN A 321 11.43 -6.50 -10.10
C GLN A 321 12.63 -7.22 -9.44
N ASP A 322 12.70 -8.55 -9.61
CA ASP A 322 13.76 -9.44 -9.14
C ASP A 322 14.96 -9.54 -10.08
N HIS A 323 14.90 -8.93 -11.26
CA HIS A 323 15.94 -9.06 -12.29
C HIS A 323 16.57 -7.72 -12.67
N ASN A 324 15.76 -6.66 -12.73
CA ASN A 324 16.18 -5.30 -13.07
C ASN A 324 15.25 -4.30 -12.38
N LYS A 325 15.59 -3.91 -11.14
CA LYS A 325 14.77 -3.08 -10.25
C LYS A 325 14.46 -1.72 -10.88
N ARG A 326 15.44 -1.11 -11.56
CA ARG A 326 15.29 0.18 -12.27
C ARG A 326 14.33 0.08 -13.46
N LEU A 327 14.42 -0.97 -14.27
CA LEU A 327 13.48 -1.19 -15.38
C LEU A 327 12.06 -1.46 -14.87
N PHE A 328 11.87 -2.24 -13.80
CA PHE A 328 10.56 -2.45 -13.17
C PHE A 328 9.90 -1.12 -12.78
N TYR A 329 10.59 -0.27 -12.02
CA TYR A 329 10.01 1.01 -11.59
C TYR A 329 9.83 2.01 -12.75
N ARG A 330 10.71 1.98 -13.76
CA ARG A 330 10.55 2.81 -14.96
C ARG A 330 9.32 2.40 -15.77
N VAL A 331 9.09 1.09 -15.97
CA VAL A 331 7.88 0.55 -16.60
C VAL A 331 6.65 0.96 -15.80
N LEU A 332 6.68 0.75 -14.48
CA LEU A 332 5.56 1.01 -13.59
C LEU A 332 5.18 2.50 -13.51
N GLN A 333 6.14 3.43 -13.63
CA GLN A 333 5.90 4.87 -13.71
C GLN A 333 5.39 5.35 -15.08
N VAL A 334 5.75 4.69 -16.18
CA VAL A 334 5.29 5.11 -17.53
C VAL A 334 3.86 4.61 -17.82
N TYR A 335 3.46 3.50 -17.21
CA TYR A 335 2.16 2.86 -17.42
C TYR A 335 1.36 2.69 -16.12
N THR A 336 1.49 3.63 -15.16
CA THR A 336 0.92 3.54 -13.80
C THR A 336 -0.54 3.10 -13.77
N LYS A 337 -1.39 3.67 -14.64
CA LYS A 337 -2.82 3.36 -14.73
C LYS A 337 -3.13 1.94 -15.22
N GLU A 338 -2.33 1.40 -16.14
CA GLU A 338 -2.48 0.05 -16.69
C GLU A 338 -1.89 -1.02 -15.75
N LEU A 339 -0.85 -0.66 -14.99
CA LEU A 339 -0.05 -1.60 -14.21
C LEU A 339 -0.33 -1.59 -12.70
N MET A 340 -0.83 -0.50 -12.14
CA MET A 340 -1.25 -0.45 -10.72
C MET A 340 -2.27 -1.55 -10.38
N PRO A 341 -3.29 -1.86 -11.21
CA PRO A 341 -4.22 -2.96 -10.93
C PRO A 341 -3.57 -4.35 -10.95
N ILE A 342 -2.40 -4.48 -11.60
CA ILE A 342 -1.63 -5.73 -11.71
C ILE A 342 -0.68 -5.87 -10.51
N VAL A 343 0.09 -4.84 -10.16
CA VAL A 343 1.06 -4.90 -9.04
C VAL A 343 0.42 -4.74 -7.66
N TYR A 344 -0.82 -4.22 -7.62
CA TYR A 344 -1.64 -4.05 -6.43
C TYR A 344 -3.09 -4.52 -6.67
N THR A 345 -4.08 -3.89 -6.05
CA THR A 345 -5.49 -4.33 -6.09
C THR A 345 -6.13 -4.16 -7.48
N PRO A 346 -6.85 -5.18 -8.00
CA PRO A 346 -7.27 -6.41 -7.32
C PRO A 346 -6.29 -7.59 -7.45
N ILE A 347 -5.37 -7.60 -8.42
CA ILE A 347 -4.64 -8.82 -8.83
C ILE A 347 -3.67 -9.31 -7.73
N VAL A 348 -3.14 -8.42 -6.89
CA VAL A 348 -2.34 -8.80 -5.72
C VAL A 348 -3.11 -9.71 -4.74
N GLY A 349 -4.43 -9.57 -4.62
CA GLY A 349 -5.26 -10.43 -3.77
C GLY A 349 -5.27 -11.87 -4.25
N LEU A 350 -5.45 -12.08 -5.57
CA LEU A 350 -5.33 -13.38 -6.22
C LEU A 350 -3.91 -13.96 -6.09
N ALA A 351 -2.88 -13.10 -6.12
CA ALA A 351 -1.50 -13.50 -5.86
C ALA A 351 -1.29 -13.93 -4.39
N CYS A 352 -1.99 -13.32 -3.42
CA CYS A 352 -2.03 -13.78 -2.04
C CYS A 352 -2.78 -15.13 -1.90
N GLU A 353 -3.93 -15.33 -2.53
CA GLU A 353 -4.65 -16.62 -2.54
C GLU A 353 -3.81 -17.78 -3.11
N LYS A 354 -2.78 -17.48 -3.90
CA LYS A 354 -1.86 -18.45 -4.51
C LYS A 354 -0.41 -18.31 -4.03
N TYR A 355 -0.15 -17.52 -2.99
CA TYR A 355 1.21 -17.11 -2.61
C TYR A 355 2.12 -18.31 -2.31
N SER A 356 1.60 -19.30 -1.58
CA SER A 356 2.27 -20.59 -1.31
C SER A 356 2.81 -21.28 -2.56
N LEU A 357 2.05 -21.23 -3.66
CA LEU A 357 2.31 -21.96 -4.90
C LEU A 357 3.21 -21.17 -5.88
N ILE A 358 3.14 -19.84 -5.83
CA ILE A 358 3.93 -18.94 -6.70
C ILE A 358 5.22 -18.43 -6.02
N PHE A 359 5.47 -18.80 -4.76
CA PHE A 359 6.66 -18.39 -4.01
C PHE A 359 7.95 -18.86 -4.71
N LYS A 360 8.85 -17.92 -4.98
CA LYS A 360 10.01 -18.15 -5.87
C LYS A 360 11.29 -17.47 -5.42
N ARG A 361 11.21 -16.19 -5.05
CA ARG A 361 12.28 -15.43 -4.40
C ARG A 361 11.71 -14.71 -3.17
N PRO A 362 12.41 -14.72 -2.03
CA PRO A 362 11.94 -14.05 -0.82
C PRO A 362 11.96 -12.52 -1.01
N ARG A 363 10.90 -11.86 -0.55
CA ARG A 363 10.80 -10.40 -0.45
C ARG A 363 10.14 -10.04 0.87
N GLY A 364 10.61 -8.96 1.48
CA GLY A 364 10.21 -8.61 2.83
C GLY A 364 10.71 -9.60 3.87
N MET A 365 10.15 -9.50 5.08
CA MET A 365 10.53 -10.32 6.22
C MET A 365 9.33 -10.97 6.89
N PHE A 366 9.44 -12.27 7.15
CA PHE A 366 8.51 -13.02 7.98
C PHE A 366 9.05 -13.04 9.40
N ILE A 367 8.24 -12.62 10.38
CA ILE A 367 8.57 -12.62 11.80
C ILE A 367 7.45 -13.38 12.48
N THR A 368 7.75 -14.48 13.18
CA THR A 368 6.71 -15.37 13.70
C THR A 368 6.44 -15.16 15.18
N ILE A 369 5.31 -15.65 15.68
CA ILE A 369 5.04 -15.70 17.14
C ILE A 369 6.08 -16.53 17.93
N ASN A 370 6.85 -17.37 17.25
CA ASN A 370 7.95 -18.17 17.83
C ASN A 370 9.29 -17.41 17.86
N ASP A 371 9.32 -16.17 17.37
CA ASP A 371 10.51 -15.30 17.32
C ASP A 371 10.55 -14.25 18.43
N ALA A 372 9.56 -14.23 19.32
CA ALA A 372 9.52 -13.35 20.48
C ALA A 372 10.81 -13.46 21.33
N GLY A 373 11.34 -12.31 21.74
CA GLY A 373 12.64 -12.13 22.37
C GLY A 373 13.83 -12.00 21.40
N ARG A 374 13.60 -12.03 20.07
CA ARG A 374 14.64 -12.00 19.02
C ARG A 374 14.35 -11.06 17.85
N VAL A 375 13.24 -10.32 17.86
CA VAL A 375 12.77 -9.55 16.70
C VAL A 375 13.80 -8.51 16.26
N PHE A 376 14.48 -7.85 17.20
CA PHE A 376 15.57 -6.91 16.92
C PHE A 376 16.72 -7.54 16.11
N ASP A 377 17.12 -8.76 16.41
CA ASP A 377 18.21 -9.45 15.71
C ASP A 377 17.76 -9.93 14.33
N ILE A 378 16.52 -10.45 14.24
CA ILE A 378 15.92 -10.87 12.97
C ILE A 378 15.84 -9.71 11.98
N LEU A 379 15.38 -8.53 12.41
CA LEU A 379 15.39 -7.29 11.60
C LEU A 379 16.80 -6.88 11.12
N GLY A 380 17.87 -7.42 11.71
CA GLY A 380 19.25 -7.22 11.22
C GLY A 380 19.59 -8.03 9.97
N ASN A 381 18.81 -9.05 9.64
CA ASN A 381 19.00 -9.88 8.45
C ASN A 381 18.43 -9.25 7.17
N SER A 382 17.85 -8.04 7.25
CA SER A 382 17.30 -7.30 6.09
C SER A 382 18.33 -6.93 5.02
N GLY A 383 19.62 -6.91 5.37
CA GLY A 383 20.73 -6.54 4.48
C GLY A 383 20.87 -5.03 4.24
N GLU A 384 19.76 -4.30 4.13
CA GLU A 384 19.75 -2.84 3.96
C GLU A 384 20.17 -2.12 5.26
N PRO A 385 21.12 -1.17 5.22
CA PRO A 385 21.65 -0.50 6.41
C PRO A 385 20.70 0.55 7.01
N GLU A 386 19.76 1.08 6.22
CA GLU A 386 18.89 2.19 6.61
C GLU A 386 17.47 2.03 6.02
N ILE A 387 16.56 1.44 6.79
CA ILE A 387 15.12 1.45 6.46
C ILE A 387 14.50 2.76 7.00
N LYS A 388 13.50 3.29 6.27
CA LYS A 388 12.70 4.47 6.65
C LYS A 388 11.20 4.28 6.55
N ALA A 389 10.74 3.28 5.81
CA ALA A 389 9.33 2.89 5.78
C ALA A 389 9.18 1.37 5.87
N ILE A 390 8.21 0.95 6.68
CA ILE A 390 7.74 -0.42 6.83
C ILE A 390 6.23 -0.43 6.56
N VAL A 391 5.79 -1.42 5.81
CA VAL A 391 4.37 -1.80 5.70
C VAL A 391 4.30 -3.20 6.30
N VAL A 392 3.48 -3.35 7.35
CA VAL A 392 3.34 -4.58 8.11
C VAL A 392 1.89 -5.06 8.06
N THR A 393 1.71 -6.38 7.98
CA THR A 393 0.42 -7.06 8.10
C THR A 393 0.57 -8.33 8.95
N ASP A 394 -0.51 -8.79 9.59
CA ASP A 394 -0.61 -10.17 10.09
C ASP A 394 -1.47 -11.07 9.17
N GLY A 395 -1.97 -10.51 8.05
CA GLY A 395 -2.79 -11.21 7.07
C GLY A 395 -4.16 -11.69 7.57
N GLU A 396 -4.69 -11.13 8.67
CA GLU A 396 -5.99 -11.53 9.24
C GLU A 396 -7.18 -11.10 8.37
N ARG A 397 -7.06 -9.99 7.62
CA ARG A 397 -8.17 -9.43 6.84
C ARG A 397 -7.71 -8.84 5.49
N ILE A 398 -7.06 -9.65 4.66
CA ILE A 398 -6.71 -9.26 3.29
C ILE A 398 -7.95 -8.77 2.55
N LEU A 399 -7.91 -7.56 1.99
CA LEU A 399 -9.08 -6.82 1.49
C LEU A 399 -10.02 -7.66 0.61
N GLY A 400 -11.22 -7.96 1.13
CA GLY A 400 -12.27 -8.73 0.44
C GLY A 400 -12.09 -10.25 0.42
N LEU A 401 -10.95 -10.76 0.91
CA LEU A 401 -10.55 -12.17 0.89
C LEU A 401 -10.44 -12.79 2.30
N GLY A 402 -10.14 -11.99 3.33
CA GLY A 402 -10.09 -12.41 4.73
C GLY A 402 -8.72 -12.97 5.15
N ASP A 403 -8.73 -13.96 6.04
CA ASP A 403 -7.51 -14.50 6.64
C ASP A 403 -6.71 -15.35 5.64
N LEU A 404 -5.55 -14.83 5.22
CA LEU A 404 -4.58 -15.57 4.39
C LEU A 404 -3.25 -15.85 5.12
N GLY A 405 -3.11 -15.44 6.39
CA GLY A 405 -1.90 -15.67 7.18
C GLY A 405 -0.62 -15.16 6.50
N ALA A 406 0.42 -16.00 6.49
CA ALA A 406 1.70 -15.68 5.87
C ALA A 406 1.60 -15.34 4.36
N ASN A 407 0.56 -15.81 3.66
CA ASN A 407 0.37 -15.47 2.25
C ASN A 407 0.00 -13.98 2.04
N GLY A 408 -0.34 -13.25 3.11
CA GLY A 408 -0.58 -11.81 3.09
C GLY A 408 0.61 -10.95 2.65
N MET A 409 1.85 -11.48 2.65
CA MET A 409 3.08 -10.76 2.26
C MET A 409 3.01 -10.07 0.89
N GLY A 410 2.19 -10.58 -0.04
CA GLY A 410 1.94 -9.93 -1.33
C GLY A 410 1.44 -8.48 -1.21
N ILE A 411 0.68 -8.16 -0.15
CA ILE A 411 0.13 -6.82 0.10
C ILE A 411 1.23 -5.81 0.51
N PRO A 412 2.02 -6.01 1.58
CA PRO A 412 3.20 -5.18 1.86
C PRO A 412 4.15 -5.01 0.66
N VAL A 413 4.44 -6.08 -0.09
CA VAL A 413 5.31 -6.01 -1.28
C VAL A 413 4.68 -5.15 -2.39
N GLY A 414 3.35 -5.25 -2.56
CA GLY A 414 2.58 -4.41 -3.48
C GLY A 414 2.54 -2.95 -3.07
N LYS A 415 2.26 -2.62 -1.81
CA LYS A 415 2.28 -1.24 -1.33
C LYS A 415 3.65 -0.60 -1.40
N MET A 416 4.74 -1.31 -1.08
CA MET A 416 6.09 -0.76 -1.26
C MET A 416 6.45 -0.50 -2.74
N ALA A 417 5.92 -1.31 -3.66
CA ALA A 417 6.04 -1.00 -5.08
C ALA A 417 5.32 0.32 -5.45
N LEU A 418 4.16 0.60 -4.85
CA LEU A 418 3.42 1.86 -5.06
C LEU A 418 4.03 3.07 -4.33
N TYR A 419 4.57 2.90 -3.12
CA TYR A 419 5.38 3.92 -2.43
C TYR A 419 6.50 4.46 -3.34
N SER A 420 7.21 3.54 -4.00
CA SER A 420 8.33 3.88 -4.89
C SER A 420 7.86 4.37 -6.26
N ALA A 421 6.85 3.73 -6.86
CA ALA A 421 6.38 4.10 -8.20
C ALA A 421 5.60 5.42 -8.20
N ILE A 422 4.72 5.66 -7.23
CA ILE A 422 3.86 6.85 -7.15
C ILE A 422 4.52 7.95 -6.31
N GLY A 423 4.91 7.63 -5.08
CA GLY A 423 5.51 8.58 -4.14
C GLY A 423 6.97 8.89 -4.40
N GLY A 424 7.63 8.16 -5.32
CA GLY A 424 9.07 8.31 -5.57
C GLY A 424 9.91 8.00 -4.34
N ILE A 425 9.45 7.17 -3.41
CA ILE A 425 10.23 6.78 -2.25
C ILE A 425 11.32 5.78 -2.69
N PRO A 426 12.62 5.98 -2.35
CA PRO A 426 13.68 5.05 -2.75
C PRO A 426 13.41 3.61 -2.24
N PRO A 427 13.34 2.59 -3.11
CA PRO A 427 12.97 1.22 -2.73
C PRO A 427 13.86 0.60 -1.65
N GLU A 428 15.15 0.93 -1.64
CA GLU A 428 16.16 0.53 -0.65
C GLU A 428 15.85 1.02 0.78
N LEU A 429 15.03 2.07 0.93
CA LEU A 429 14.55 2.55 2.23
C LEU A 429 13.26 1.87 2.70
N THR A 430 12.74 0.88 1.96
CA THR A 430 11.44 0.24 2.20
C THR A 430 11.58 -1.23 2.60
N LEU A 431 10.84 -1.65 3.63
CA LEU A 431 10.82 -3.04 4.12
C LEU A 431 9.37 -3.57 4.25
N PRO A 432 8.94 -4.49 3.37
CA PRO A 432 7.71 -5.25 3.56
C PRO A 432 7.84 -6.24 4.73
N VAL A 433 6.83 -6.36 5.60
CA VAL A 433 6.84 -7.29 6.75
C VAL A 433 5.53 -8.06 6.88
N THR A 434 5.60 -9.34 7.26
CA THR A 434 4.44 -10.12 7.70
C THR A 434 4.69 -10.75 9.07
N LEU A 435 3.76 -10.54 9.99
CA LEU A 435 3.78 -11.07 11.35
C LEU A 435 2.97 -12.37 11.39
N ASP A 436 3.64 -13.51 11.25
CA ASP A 436 2.97 -14.82 11.20
C ASP A 436 2.69 -15.34 12.62
N VAL A 437 1.46 -15.10 13.06
CA VAL A 437 0.92 -15.59 14.34
C VAL A 437 0.12 -16.89 14.18
N GLY A 438 0.15 -17.52 13.00
CA GLY A 438 -0.78 -18.56 12.56
C GLY A 438 -1.93 -18.00 11.70
N THR A 439 -2.85 -18.88 11.30
CA THR A 439 -4.06 -18.51 10.54
C THR A 439 -5.28 -19.29 11.02
N ASN A 440 -6.42 -18.62 11.08
CA ASN A 440 -7.70 -19.24 11.41
C ASN A 440 -8.35 -19.91 10.19
N ASN A 441 -7.88 -19.62 8.98
CA ASN A 441 -8.36 -20.20 7.72
C ASN A 441 -8.01 -21.68 7.62
N GLN A 442 -9.03 -22.54 7.72
CA GLN A 442 -8.84 -24.00 7.72
C GLN A 442 -8.26 -24.52 6.40
N ILE A 443 -8.59 -23.90 5.26
CA ILE A 443 -8.10 -24.33 3.94
C ILE A 443 -6.56 -24.23 3.88
N LEU A 444 -5.97 -23.18 4.48
CA LEU A 444 -4.51 -23.00 4.52
C LEU A 444 -3.82 -23.90 5.55
N LEU A 445 -4.49 -24.22 6.66
CA LEU A 445 -3.97 -25.20 7.62
C LEU A 445 -3.89 -26.60 7.00
N ASP A 446 -4.89 -26.98 6.21
CA ASP A 446 -4.98 -28.29 5.56
C ASP A 446 -4.14 -28.37 4.27
N ASP A 447 -3.91 -27.25 3.55
CA ASP A 447 -3.11 -27.17 2.32
C ASP A 447 -1.64 -27.58 2.56
N PRO A 448 -1.13 -28.69 1.99
CA PRO A 448 0.25 -29.13 2.20
C PRO A 448 1.31 -28.13 1.70
N TYR A 449 0.95 -27.18 0.84
CA TYR A 449 1.86 -26.16 0.31
C TYR A 449 1.96 -24.90 1.17
N TYR A 450 1.05 -24.68 2.14
CA TYR A 450 1.02 -23.44 2.93
C TYR A 450 2.33 -23.18 3.68
N ILE A 451 2.91 -22.00 3.42
CA ILE A 451 4.27 -21.61 3.84
C ILE A 451 4.37 -21.04 5.26
N GLY A 452 3.23 -20.72 5.89
CA GLY A 452 3.19 -20.15 7.24
C GLY A 452 2.99 -21.18 8.35
N LEU A 453 2.90 -20.70 9.58
CA LEU A 453 2.66 -21.53 10.75
C LEU A 453 1.30 -22.25 10.65
N LYS A 454 1.33 -23.59 10.63
CA LYS A 454 0.16 -24.47 10.64
C LYS A 454 -0.48 -24.57 12.04
N GLN A 455 -0.92 -23.43 12.55
CA GLN A 455 -1.63 -23.27 13.82
C GLN A 455 -2.71 -22.19 13.70
N LYS A 456 -3.73 -22.21 14.58
CA LYS A 456 -4.67 -21.09 14.75
C LYS A 456 -3.96 -19.84 15.26
N ARG A 457 -4.52 -18.65 15.00
CA ARG A 457 -3.91 -17.37 15.39
C ARG A 457 -3.66 -17.31 16.90
N ALA A 458 -2.45 -16.93 17.29
CA ALA A 458 -2.18 -16.50 18.66
C ALA A 458 -2.94 -15.20 18.97
N THR A 459 -3.46 -15.06 20.18
CA THR A 459 -4.31 -13.94 20.59
C THR A 459 -4.01 -13.49 22.02
N GLY A 460 -4.43 -12.27 22.39
CA GLY A 460 -4.23 -11.72 23.72
C GLY A 460 -2.75 -11.41 24.00
N LEU A 461 -2.30 -11.63 25.23
CA LEU A 461 -0.99 -11.15 25.71
C LEU A 461 0.20 -11.59 24.85
N GLN A 462 0.21 -12.82 24.32
CA GLN A 462 1.32 -13.32 23.50
C GLN A 462 1.41 -12.58 22.14
N TYR A 463 0.26 -12.31 21.51
CA TYR A 463 0.18 -11.50 20.29
C TYR A 463 0.66 -10.07 20.59
N ASP A 464 0.13 -9.46 21.66
CA ASP A 464 0.45 -8.08 22.02
C ASP A 464 1.94 -7.88 22.33
N GLN A 465 2.57 -8.84 23.02
CA GLN A 465 4.01 -8.84 23.28
C GLN A 465 4.85 -8.89 22.00
N LEU A 466 4.44 -9.66 20.98
CA LEU A 466 5.13 -9.67 19.69
C LEU A 466 5.01 -8.32 18.97
N ILE A 467 3.82 -7.70 18.98
CA ILE A 467 3.66 -6.38 18.34
C ILE A 467 4.45 -5.30 19.10
N ASP A 468 4.42 -5.30 20.44
CA ASP A 468 5.21 -4.37 21.26
C ASP A 468 6.72 -4.51 20.96
N GLU A 469 7.25 -5.74 21.01
CA GLU A 469 8.66 -6.00 20.69
C GLU A 469 9.01 -5.57 19.26
N PHE A 470 8.12 -5.82 18.28
CA PHE A 470 8.33 -5.40 16.90
C PHE A 470 8.43 -3.88 16.77
N MET A 471 7.50 -3.13 17.38
CA MET A 471 7.50 -1.66 17.35
C MET A 471 8.76 -1.09 18.03
N GLU A 472 9.12 -1.61 19.20
CA GLU A 472 10.35 -1.25 19.92
C GLU A 472 11.61 -1.58 19.11
N ALA A 473 11.67 -2.77 18.51
CA ALA A 473 12.81 -3.25 17.74
C ALA A 473 13.06 -2.43 16.46
N VAL A 474 12.00 -2.02 15.75
CA VAL A 474 12.10 -1.12 14.60
C VAL A 474 12.69 0.24 15.02
N VAL A 475 12.16 0.87 16.06
CA VAL A 475 12.65 2.17 16.55
C VAL A 475 14.08 2.07 17.09
N LYS A 476 14.41 0.98 17.79
CA LYS A 476 15.76 0.69 18.29
C LYS A 476 16.78 0.48 17.18
N ARG A 477 16.36 -0.02 16.01
CA ARG A 477 17.25 -0.33 14.87
C ARG A 477 17.40 0.83 13.88
N TRP A 478 16.31 1.54 13.55
CA TRP A 478 16.29 2.57 12.49
C TRP A 478 15.84 3.97 12.93
N GLY A 479 15.48 4.14 14.20
CA GLY A 479 15.13 5.43 14.83
C GLY A 479 13.63 5.71 14.88
N ARG A 480 13.25 6.72 15.70
CA ARG A 480 11.85 7.11 15.95
C ARG A 480 11.07 7.62 14.72
N SER A 481 11.79 8.00 13.66
CA SER A 481 11.24 8.48 12.39
C SER A 481 11.25 7.45 11.27
N CYS A 482 11.44 6.17 11.60
CA CYS A 482 11.07 5.08 10.71
C CYS A 482 9.54 4.93 10.71
N LEU A 483 8.92 5.11 9.54
CA LEU A 483 7.48 4.99 9.35
C LEU A 483 7.05 3.52 9.44
N ILE A 484 6.00 3.24 10.22
CA ILE A 484 5.36 1.91 10.32
C ILE A 484 3.88 2.04 9.91
N GLN A 485 3.53 1.59 8.71
CA GLN A 485 2.15 1.48 8.26
C GLN A 485 1.59 0.09 8.60
N PHE A 486 0.48 0.03 9.33
CA PHE A 486 -0.32 -1.18 9.53
C PHE A 486 -1.29 -1.38 8.35
N GLU A 487 -1.49 -2.63 7.91
CA GLU A 487 -2.23 -3.00 6.70
C GLU A 487 -2.98 -4.33 6.85
N ASP A 488 -4.23 -4.42 6.39
CA ASP A 488 -5.01 -5.68 6.27
C ASP A 488 -5.12 -6.51 7.59
N PHE A 489 -5.08 -5.83 8.74
CA PHE A 489 -5.33 -6.43 10.06
C PHE A 489 -6.83 -6.66 10.31
N GLY A 490 -7.18 -7.55 11.24
CA GLY A 490 -8.58 -7.74 11.66
C GLY A 490 -9.14 -6.54 12.42
N ASN A 491 -10.43 -6.23 12.20
CA ASN A 491 -11.12 -5.04 12.73
C ASN A 491 -10.86 -4.71 14.21
N LYS A 492 -10.83 -5.72 15.09
CA LYS A 492 -10.57 -5.52 16.54
C LYS A 492 -9.10 -5.24 16.85
N ASN A 493 -8.17 -5.66 16.00
CA ASN A 493 -6.75 -5.38 16.12
C ASN A 493 -6.39 -4.02 15.50
N ALA A 494 -6.81 -3.72 14.27
CA ALA A 494 -6.43 -2.48 13.56
C ALA A 494 -6.69 -1.21 14.39
N PHE A 495 -7.91 -1.01 14.90
CA PHE A 495 -8.24 0.14 15.76
C PHE A 495 -7.44 0.17 17.05
N ARG A 496 -7.27 -1.00 17.68
CA ARG A 496 -6.61 -1.15 18.98
C ARG A 496 -5.12 -0.84 18.90
N LEU A 497 -4.44 -1.38 17.89
CA LEU A 497 -3.02 -1.14 17.63
C LEU A 497 -2.78 0.30 17.17
N LEU A 498 -3.62 0.86 16.28
CA LEU A 498 -3.53 2.27 15.90
C LEU A 498 -3.71 3.19 17.12
N THR A 499 -4.72 2.95 17.95
CA THR A 499 -4.98 3.74 19.16
C THR A 499 -3.85 3.63 20.19
N LYS A 500 -3.22 2.45 20.30
CA LYS A 500 -2.10 2.17 21.20
C LYS A 500 -0.82 2.88 20.77
N TYR A 501 -0.49 2.90 19.47
CA TYR A 501 0.84 3.31 19.01
C TYR A 501 0.93 4.72 18.40
N LYS A 502 -0.16 5.34 17.92
CA LYS A 502 -0.09 6.58 17.11
C LYS A 502 0.49 7.84 17.78
N LYS A 503 0.72 7.79 19.11
CA LYS A 503 1.36 8.87 19.89
C LYS A 503 2.84 8.62 20.18
N ASP A 504 3.24 7.36 20.23
CA ASP A 504 4.59 6.94 20.66
C ASP A 504 5.50 6.58 19.48
N TYR A 505 4.92 6.35 18.30
CA TYR A 505 5.57 5.88 17.08
C TYR A 505 5.14 6.68 15.85
N CYS A 506 6.02 6.76 14.85
CA CYS A 506 5.71 7.29 13.52
C CYS A 506 4.85 6.27 12.75
N THR A 507 3.56 6.18 13.06
CA THR A 507 2.68 5.11 12.54
C THR A 507 1.30 5.60 12.11
N PHE A 508 0.73 4.93 11.11
CA PHE A 508 -0.66 5.06 10.69
C PHE A 508 -1.20 3.70 10.20
N ASN A 509 -2.51 3.58 10.02
CA ASN A 509 -3.13 2.45 9.31
C ASN A 509 -3.90 3.00 8.09
N ASP A 510 -3.64 2.44 6.91
CA ASP A 510 -4.21 2.99 5.67
C ASP A 510 -5.69 2.60 5.48
N ASP A 511 -6.08 1.40 5.92
CA ASP A 511 -7.47 0.90 5.86
C ASP A 511 -8.46 1.80 6.63
N ILE A 512 -8.01 2.38 7.74
CA ILE A 512 -8.74 3.37 8.54
C ILE A 512 -8.48 4.79 8.01
N GLN A 513 -7.24 5.29 8.05
CA GLN A 513 -6.93 6.72 7.90
C GLN A 513 -6.71 7.14 6.42
N GLY A 514 -6.14 6.26 5.59
CA GLY A 514 -6.00 6.48 4.15
C GLY A 514 -7.35 6.43 3.44
N THR A 515 -8.16 5.41 3.75
CA THR A 515 -9.54 5.28 3.26
C THR A 515 -10.41 6.46 3.70
N ALA A 516 -10.25 6.93 4.94
CA ALA A 516 -10.88 8.17 5.40
C ALA A 516 -10.50 9.37 4.55
N SER A 517 -9.19 9.58 4.35
CA SER A 517 -8.64 10.71 3.60
C SER A 517 -9.14 10.76 2.16
N VAL A 518 -9.07 9.64 1.42
CA VAL A 518 -9.51 9.61 0.02
C VAL A 518 -11.03 9.81 -0.10
N ALA A 519 -11.83 9.18 0.75
CA ALA A 519 -13.29 9.35 0.73
C ALA A 519 -13.72 10.80 1.07
N VAL A 520 -13.06 11.42 2.07
CA VAL A 520 -13.29 12.84 2.41
C VAL A 520 -12.86 13.75 1.27
N ALA A 521 -11.75 13.47 0.58
CA ALA A 521 -11.35 14.22 -0.61
C ALA A 521 -12.42 14.17 -1.72
N GLY A 522 -12.98 12.99 -1.98
CA GLY A 522 -14.08 12.83 -2.93
C GLY A 522 -15.33 13.61 -2.52
N VAL A 523 -15.67 13.67 -1.23
CA VAL A 523 -16.75 14.53 -0.72
C VAL A 523 -16.42 16.02 -0.93
N LEU A 524 -15.23 16.48 -0.56
CA LEU A 524 -14.80 17.88 -0.73
C LEU A 524 -14.83 18.31 -2.20
N ALA A 525 -14.43 17.43 -3.13
CA ALA A 525 -14.58 17.65 -4.57
C ALA A 525 -16.05 17.65 -5.02
N ALA A 526 -16.91 16.78 -4.48
CA ALA A 526 -18.35 16.78 -4.73
C ALA A 526 -19.05 18.07 -4.22
N LEU A 527 -18.59 18.67 -3.12
CA LEU A 527 -19.08 19.95 -2.61
C LEU A 527 -18.84 21.09 -3.62
N ARG A 528 -17.66 21.13 -4.25
CA ARG A 528 -17.32 22.09 -5.33
C ARG A 528 -18.27 21.98 -6.53
N LYS A 529 -18.70 20.76 -6.88
CA LYS A 529 -19.62 20.47 -7.99
C LYS A 529 -21.09 20.76 -7.65
N THR A 530 -21.51 20.50 -6.43
CA THR A 530 -22.89 20.75 -5.95
C THR A 530 -23.11 22.19 -5.47
N ASN A 531 -22.03 22.96 -5.28
CA ASN A 531 -22.03 24.29 -4.67
C ASN A 531 -22.68 24.29 -3.26
N THR A 532 -22.31 23.30 -2.45
CA THR A 532 -22.79 23.13 -1.06
C THR A 532 -21.63 23.13 -0.07
N LYS A 533 -21.93 23.26 1.22
CA LYS A 533 -20.97 23.21 2.34
C LYS A 533 -21.17 21.94 3.17
N ILE A 534 -20.09 21.32 3.65
CA ILE A 534 -20.10 20.02 4.37
C ILE A 534 -21.22 19.88 5.42
N HIS A 535 -21.44 20.89 6.27
CA HIS A 535 -22.48 20.90 7.33
C HIS A 535 -23.95 20.82 6.85
N GLN A 536 -24.21 21.05 5.56
CA GLN A 536 -25.55 20.91 4.96
C GLN A 536 -25.90 19.44 4.70
N HIS A 537 -24.91 18.55 4.71
CA HIS A 537 -25.10 17.15 4.38
C HIS A 537 -25.50 16.30 5.59
N LYS A 538 -26.22 15.22 5.30
CA LYS A 538 -26.52 14.10 6.22
C LYS A 538 -25.87 12.86 5.61
N PHE A 539 -24.94 12.24 6.34
CA PHE A 539 -24.13 11.13 5.86
C PHE A 539 -24.64 9.82 6.47
N LEU A 540 -25.09 8.89 5.63
CA LEU A 540 -25.46 7.53 6.03
C LEU A 540 -24.41 6.55 5.53
N PHE A 541 -23.95 5.67 6.42
CA PHE A 541 -23.00 4.59 6.13
C PHE A 541 -23.68 3.23 6.24
N LEU A 542 -23.71 2.49 5.14
CA LEU A 542 -23.92 1.04 5.16
C LEU A 542 -22.57 0.38 5.45
N GLY A 543 -22.44 -0.14 6.68
CA GLY A 543 -21.18 -0.59 7.26
C GLY A 543 -20.73 0.33 8.39
N ALA A 544 -20.22 -0.27 9.48
CA ALA A 544 -19.69 0.44 10.65
C ALA A 544 -18.35 -0.18 11.12
N GLY A 545 -17.52 -0.61 10.17
CA GLY A 545 -16.17 -1.10 10.41
C GLY A 545 -15.11 0.00 10.29
N GLU A 546 -13.85 -0.40 10.07
CA GLU A 546 -12.68 0.49 9.92
C GLU A 546 -12.91 1.69 9.01
N ALA A 547 -13.18 1.44 7.73
CA ALA A 547 -13.41 2.49 6.75
C ALA A 547 -14.54 3.44 7.18
N ALA A 548 -15.70 2.89 7.61
CA ALA A 548 -16.84 3.70 8.03
C ALA A 548 -16.50 4.66 9.18
N LEU A 549 -15.89 4.14 10.24
CA LEU A 549 -15.53 4.90 11.43
C LEU A 549 -14.37 5.87 11.13
N GLY A 550 -13.41 5.50 10.27
CA GLY A 550 -12.36 6.41 9.79
C GLY A 550 -12.94 7.61 9.04
N ILE A 551 -13.73 7.35 8.00
CA ILE A 551 -14.38 8.40 7.19
C ILE A 551 -15.28 9.27 8.07
N ALA A 552 -16.07 8.67 8.96
CA ALA A 552 -16.96 9.38 9.88
C ALA A 552 -16.21 10.36 10.80
N ASN A 553 -15.12 9.93 11.43
CA ASN A 553 -14.32 10.81 12.30
C ASN A 553 -13.64 11.93 11.49
N LEU A 554 -13.14 11.65 10.28
CA LEU A 554 -12.47 12.66 9.46
C LEU A 554 -13.47 13.67 8.85
N LEU A 555 -14.71 13.26 8.54
CA LEU A 555 -15.81 14.19 8.21
C LEU A 555 -16.18 15.10 9.39
N ILE A 556 -16.16 14.58 10.62
CA ILE A 556 -16.40 15.38 11.83
C ILE A 556 -15.26 16.39 12.04
N MET A 557 -14.00 15.98 11.89
CA MET A 557 -12.86 16.89 11.93
C MET A 557 -12.97 17.98 10.86
N ALA A 558 -13.33 17.63 9.62
CA ALA A 558 -13.55 18.59 8.54
C ALA A 558 -14.72 19.56 8.81
N MET A 559 -15.78 19.11 9.49
CA MET A 559 -16.86 19.99 9.95
C MET A 559 -16.38 20.94 11.06
N ILE A 560 -15.63 20.44 12.05
CA ILE A 560 -15.12 21.26 13.17
C ILE A 560 -14.11 22.32 12.68
N GLU A 561 -13.21 21.99 11.75
CA GLU A 561 -12.30 22.96 11.12
C GLU A 561 -13.06 24.04 10.32
N ASN A 562 -14.26 23.74 9.83
CA ASN A 562 -15.18 24.69 9.20
C ASN A 562 -16.07 25.47 10.22
N GLY A 563 -15.77 25.40 11.52
CA GLY A 563 -16.46 26.16 12.57
C GLY A 563 -17.82 25.59 12.98
N ILE A 564 -17.98 24.26 12.92
CA ILE A 564 -19.21 23.56 13.33
C ILE A 564 -19.02 22.93 14.71
N GLU A 565 -19.95 23.17 15.63
CA GLU A 565 -19.90 22.58 16.98
C GLU A 565 -19.88 21.04 16.94
N PRO A 566 -19.09 20.36 17.79
CA PRO A 566 -18.90 18.91 17.74
C PRO A 566 -20.21 18.11 17.76
N GLU A 567 -21.16 18.46 18.62
CA GLU A 567 -22.47 17.81 18.73
C GLU A 567 -23.27 17.93 17.42
N THR A 568 -23.16 19.08 16.75
CA THR A 568 -23.77 19.30 15.44
C THR A 568 -23.07 18.43 14.38
N ALA A 569 -21.75 18.30 14.41
CA ALA A 569 -21.00 17.43 13.51
C ALA A 569 -21.38 15.94 13.70
N TYR A 570 -21.40 15.43 14.94
CA TYR A 570 -21.88 14.08 15.27
C TYR A 570 -23.34 13.86 14.86
N SER A 571 -24.21 14.88 14.94
CA SER A 571 -25.61 14.74 14.51
C SER A 571 -25.76 14.36 13.03
N LYS A 572 -24.83 14.77 12.15
CA LYS A 572 -24.88 14.54 10.69
C LYS A 572 -24.47 13.14 10.26
N ILE A 573 -23.72 12.40 11.08
CA ILE A 573 -23.21 11.06 10.76
C ILE A 573 -24.16 9.99 11.28
N TRP A 574 -24.55 9.03 10.44
CA TRP A 574 -25.42 7.89 10.78
C TRP A 574 -24.78 6.59 10.31
N LEU A 575 -24.69 5.59 11.19
CA LEU A 575 -24.03 4.31 10.91
C LEU A 575 -25.01 3.13 10.98
N MET A 576 -24.86 2.17 10.09
CA MET A 576 -25.59 0.89 10.08
C MET A 576 -24.60 -0.28 10.00
N ASP A 577 -24.84 -1.35 10.74
CA ASP A 577 -24.09 -2.62 10.61
C ASP A 577 -25.02 -3.84 10.45
N SER A 578 -24.46 -5.05 10.56
CA SER A 578 -25.19 -6.32 10.41
C SER A 578 -26.33 -6.51 11.41
N HIS A 579 -26.38 -5.73 12.49
CA HIS A 579 -27.48 -5.73 13.46
C HIS A 579 -28.48 -4.59 13.23
N GLY A 580 -28.30 -3.78 12.19
CA GLY A 580 -29.15 -2.63 11.85
C GLY A 580 -28.50 -1.29 12.18
N LEU A 581 -29.33 -0.26 12.37
CA LEU A 581 -28.90 1.08 12.76
C LEU A 581 -28.10 1.05 14.08
N VAL A 582 -27.16 1.97 14.25
CA VAL A 582 -26.45 2.20 15.52
C VAL A 582 -27.25 3.20 16.36
N THR A 583 -28.00 2.67 17.32
CA THR A 583 -28.93 3.39 18.20
C THR A 583 -28.44 3.45 19.65
N THR A 584 -29.04 4.32 20.47
CA THR A 584 -28.77 4.46 21.92
C THR A 584 -29.44 3.36 22.74
N THR A 585 -30.49 2.72 22.24
CA THR A 585 -31.28 1.64 22.88
C THR A 585 -30.63 0.26 22.78
N ARG A 586 -29.64 0.10 21.90
CA ARG A 586 -29.05 -1.20 21.53
C ARG A 586 -27.89 -1.58 22.45
N ASP A 587 -27.92 -2.83 22.97
CA ASP A 587 -26.89 -3.45 23.82
C ASP A 587 -25.52 -3.63 23.11
N ASN A 588 -24.83 -2.52 22.88
CA ASN A 588 -23.51 -2.46 22.24
C ASN A 588 -22.37 -2.66 23.24
N ASN A 589 -22.38 -3.80 23.95
CA ASN A 589 -21.35 -4.16 24.94
C ASN A 589 -19.95 -4.33 24.34
N ASP A 590 -19.84 -4.55 23.02
CA ASP A 590 -18.63 -5.04 22.35
C ASP A 590 -17.90 -4.00 21.48
N ASP A 591 -18.40 -2.76 21.40
CA ASP A 591 -18.03 -1.82 20.33
C ASP A 591 -18.01 -0.33 20.78
N GLU A 592 -17.06 0.03 21.64
CA GLU A 592 -16.96 1.38 22.23
C GLU A 592 -16.83 2.50 21.18
N HIS A 593 -16.13 2.23 20.07
CA HIS A 593 -15.90 3.20 19.00
C HIS A 593 -17.19 3.63 18.26
N LYS A 594 -18.29 2.85 18.39
CA LYS A 594 -19.60 3.19 17.82
C LYS A 594 -20.45 4.07 18.74
N LYS A 595 -20.19 4.07 20.05
CA LYS A 595 -21.01 4.80 21.04
C LYS A 595 -21.19 6.30 20.72
N PRO A 596 -20.18 7.05 20.24
CA PRO A 596 -20.35 8.47 19.88
C PRO A 596 -21.28 8.72 18.68
N PHE A 597 -21.55 7.71 17.86
CA PHE A 597 -22.39 7.80 16.67
C PHE A 597 -23.82 7.28 16.91
N ALA A 598 -24.11 6.77 18.11
CA ALA A 598 -25.40 6.22 18.48
C ALA A 598 -26.52 7.25 18.43
N LYS A 599 -27.69 6.83 17.93
CA LYS A 599 -28.85 7.71 17.69
C LYS A 599 -30.03 7.36 18.59
N ASP A 600 -30.66 8.39 19.15
CA ASP A 600 -32.00 8.27 19.72
C ASP A 600 -33.00 8.19 18.57
N ALA A 601 -33.24 6.97 18.10
CA ALA A 601 -33.99 6.64 16.89
C ALA A 601 -34.55 5.21 16.98
N LYS A 602 -35.55 4.89 16.17
CA LYS A 602 -36.16 3.56 16.13
C LYS A 602 -35.13 2.50 15.71
N ASP A 603 -35.03 1.43 16.49
CA ASP A 603 -34.31 0.22 16.10
C ASP A 603 -34.91 -0.42 14.84
N THR A 604 -34.11 -0.53 13.78
CA THR A 604 -34.48 -1.20 12.54
C THR A 604 -33.24 -1.74 11.80
N LYS A 605 -33.48 -2.74 10.94
CA LYS A 605 -32.47 -3.36 10.07
C LYS A 605 -32.73 -3.11 8.58
N ASP A 606 -33.82 -2.44 8.23
CA ASP A 606 -34.14 -2.12 6.84
C ASP A 606 -33.45 -0.82 6.41
N LEU A 607 -32.57 -0.92 5.42
CA LEU A 607 -31.88 0.23 4.83
C LEU A 607 -32.88 1.21 4.19
N LEU A 608 -34.03 0.75 3.68
CA LEU A 608 -35.05 1.61 3.09
C LEU A 608 -35.79 2.41 4.17
N GLU A 609 -36.18 1.80 5.29
CA GLU A 609 -36.70 2.53 6.46
C GLU A 609 -35.69 3.56 6.98
N ILE A 610 -34.41 3.19 7.09
CA ILE A 610 -33.32 4.09 7.54
C ILE A 610 -33.13 5.27 6.58
N VAL A 611 -33.08 5.02 5.26
CA VAL A 611 -32.97 6.06 4.22
C VAL A 611 -34.19 6.99 4.24
N ASN A 612 -35.40 6.47 4.44
CA ASN A 612 -36.62 7.27 4.55
C ASN A 612 -36.71 8.10 5.84
N MET A 613 -36.20 7.58 6.96
CA MET A 613 -36.18 8.29 8.25
C MET A 613 -35.16 9.42 8.28
N ILE A 614 -33.99 9.21 7.66
CA ILE A 614 -32.86 10.15 7.72
C ILE A 614 -32.92 11.16 6.57
N GLU A 615 -33.48 10.79 5.41
CA GLU A 615 -33.36 11.50 4.13
C GLU A 615 -31.90 11.94 3.85
N PRO A 616 -30.93 11.00 3.80
CA PRO A 616 -29.52 11.35 3.72
C PRO A 616 -29.17 12.01 2.38
N THR A 617 -28.15 12.86 2.39
CA THR A 617 -27.65 13.57 1.20
C THR A 617 -26.45 12.87 0.58
N CYS A 618 -25.73 12.11 1.40
CA CYS A 618 -24.58 11.29 1.02
C CYS A 618 -24.74 9.88 1.59
N LEU A 619 -24.57 8.87 0.74
CA LEU A 619 -24.71 7.46 1.08
C LEU A 619 -23.38 6.73 0.79
N PHE A 620 -22.74 6.23 1.84
CA PHE A 620 -21.50 5.46 1.79
C PHE A 620 -21.77 3.96 1.90
N GLY A 621 -21.22 3.18 0.97
CA GLY A 621 -21.17 1.72 0.99
C GLY A 621 -19.77 1.26 1.35
N VAL A 622 -19.63 0.60 2.50
CA VAL A 622 -18.37 0.08 3.05
C VAL A 622 -18.62 -1.25 3.79
N ALA A 623 -19.56 -2.06 3.30
CA ALA A 623 -20.03 -3.29 3.94
C ALA A 623 -19.75 -4.58 3.16
N ALA A 624 -19.24 -4.48 1.92
CA ALA A 624 -19.05 -5.58 0.97
C ALA A 624 -20.34 -6.39 0.68
N VAL A 625 -21.50 -5.71 0.70
CA VAL A 625 -22.82 -6.27 0.40
C VAL A 625 -23.21 -5.88 -1.04
N PRO A 626 -23.11 -6.80 -2.03
CA PRO A 626 -23.36 -6.45 -3.42
C PRO A 626 -24.82 -6.06 -3.66
N GLY A 627 -25.06 -5.01 -4.46
CA GLY A 627 -26.41 -4.61 -4.86
C GLY A 627 -27.30 -4.04 -3.74
N ALA A 628 -26.73 -3.70 -2.58
CA ALA A 628 -27.46 -3.09 -1.47
C ALA A 628 -28.07 -1.71 -1.83
N PHE A 629 -27.43 -0.96 -2.73
CA PHE A 629 -27.97 0.29 -3.27
C PHE A 629 -28.74 0.00 -4.56
N ASN A 630 -29.88 -0.69 -4.40
CA ASN A 630 -30.80 -1.02 -5.48
C ASN A 630 -31.56 0.21 -6.01
N GLU A 631 -32.35 0.01 -7.06
CA GLU A 631 -33.21 1.03 -7.69
C GLU A 631 -34.07 1.80 -6.67
N THR A 632 -34.69 1.12 -5.70
CA THR A 632 -35.52 1.75 -4.67
C THR A 632 -34.69 2.67 -3.76
N ILE A 633 -33.51 2.24 -3.32
CA ILE A 633 -32.62 3.06 -2.49
C ILE A 633 -32.10 4.27 -3.27
N LEU A 634 -31.63 4.07 -4.50
CA LEU A 634 -31.08 5.13 -5.34
C LEU A 634 -32.15 6.13 -5.82
N GLY A 635 -33.36 5.64 -6.13
CA GLY A 635 -34.52 6.47 -6.46
C GLY A 635 -34.92 7.39 -5.29
N ARG A 636 -34.98 6.87 -4.06
CA ARG A 636 -35.25 7.71 -2.87
C ARG A 636 -34.13 8.72 -2.60
N MET A 637 -32.87 8.33 -2.76
CA MET A 637 -31.74 9.27 -2.73
C MET A 637 -31.89 10.39 -3.78
N ALA A 638 -32.37 10.07 -4.98
CA ALA A 638 -32.58 11.02 -6.08
C ALA A 638 -33.87 11.85 -5.96
N GLU A 639 -34.82 11.43 -5.15
CA GLU A 639 -36.04 12.17 -4.79
C GLU A 639 -35.73 13.24 -3.72
N PHE A 640 -35.06 12.86 -2.63
CA PHE A 640 -34.67 13.78 -1.56
C PHE A 640 -33.63 14.82 -2.01
N ASN A 641 -32.75 14.44 -2.94
CA ASN A 641 -31.61 15.26 -3.34
C ASN A 641 -31.63 15.62 -4.82
N LYS A 642 -31.42 16.90 -5.13
CA LYS A 642 -31.16 17.35 -6.50
C LYS A 642 -29.96 16.60 -7.11
N ASN A 643 -28.89 16.45 -6.32
CA ASN A 643 -27.63 15.80 -6.68
C ASN A 643 -27.14 14.92 -5.50
N PRO A 644 -27.63 13.67 -5.35
CA PRO A 644 -27.20 12.79 -4.26
C PRO A 644 -25.73 12.38 -4.42
N LEU A 645 -25.00 12.27 -3.31
CA LEU A 645 -23.65 11.71 -3.28
C LEU A 645 -23.76 10.20 -2.99
N ILE A 646 -23.24 9.36 -3.90
CA ILE A 646 -23.31 7.89 -3.81
C ILE A 646 -21.89 7.32 -3.89
N PHE A 647 -21.39 6.74 -2.81
CA PHE A 647 -20.00 6.30 -2.68
C PHE A 647 -19.98 4.79 -2.41
N ALA A 648 -19.88 3.96 -3.45
CA ALA A 648 -19.86 2.49 -3.36
C ALA A 648 -18.40 1.99 -3.22
N LEU A 649 -17.85 2.09 -2.01
CA LEU A 649 -16.41 1.95 -1.74
C LEU A 649 -15.94 0.51 -1.48
N SER A 650 -16.85 -0.46 -1.46
CA SER A 650 -16.51 -1.87 -1.27
C SER A 650 -15.73 -2.47 -2.46
N ASN A 651 -14.83 -3.41 -2.15
CA ASN A 651 -13.87 -3.99 -3.09
C ASN A 651 -13.89 -5.53 -3.05
N PRO A 652 -13.62 -6.23 -4.17
CA PRO A 652 -13.50 -5.72 -5.55
C PRO A 652 -14.87 -5.29 -6.14
N THR A 653 -14.97 -5.01 -7.44
CA THR A 653 -16.23 -4.61 -8.12
C THR A 653 -17.42 -5.53 -7.82
N SER A 654 -17.20 -6.85 -7.68
CA SER A 654 -18.23 -7.84 -7.31
C SER A 654 -18.74 -7.74 -5.85
N LYS A 655 -18.21 -6.79 -5.07
CA LYS A 655 -18.63 -6.43 -3.71
C LYS A 655 -19.22 -5.01 -3.60
N ALA A 656 -19.19 -4.23 -4.67
CA ALA A 656 -19.72 -2.86 -4.68
C ALA A 656 -21.23 -2.85 -4.43
N GLU A 657 -21.70 -1.88 -3.63
CA GLU A 657 -23.10 -1.76 -3.25
C GLU A 657 -24.03 -1.41 -4.42
N CYS A 658 -23.49 -0.80 -5.49
CA CYS A 658 -24.09 -0.67 -6.82
C CYS A 658 -22.99 -0.43 -7.87
N THR A 659 -23.32 -0.58 -9.16
CA THR A 659 -22.42 -0.19 -10.25
C THR A 659 -22.58 1.28 -10.64
N ALA A 660 -21.63 1.84 -11.40
CA ALA A 660 -21.72 3.21 -11.91
C ALA A 660 -22.95 3.40 -12.80
N GLU A 661 -23.27 2.42 -13.64
CA GLU A 661 -24.43 2.41 -14.54
C GLU A 661 -25.72 2.53 -13.74
N GLN A 662 -25.91 1.69 -12.72
CA GLN A 662 -27.06 1.72 -11.82
C GLN A 662 -27.17 3.05 -11.08
N ALA A 663 -26.04 3.58 -10.59
CA ALA A 663 -26.00 4.85 -9.86
C ALA A 663 -26.36 6.05 -10.74
N TYR A 664 -26.02 6.05 -12.03
CA TYR A 664 -26.46 7.09 -12.97
C TYR A 664 -27.88 6.85 -13.47
N GLU A 665 -28.26 5.62 -13.81
CA GLU A 665 -29.58 5.29 -14.36
C GLU A 665 -30.72 5.62 -13.39
N TYR A 666 -30.64 5.09 -12.16
CA TYR A 666 -31.67 5.28 -11.13
C TYR A 666 -31.63 6.67 -10.46
N THR A 667 -30.82 7.61 -10.97
CA THR A 667 -30.75 9.00 -10.48
C THR A 667 -30.83 10.06 -11.59
N ASP A 668 -31.27 9.69 -12.81
CA ASP A 668 -31.29 10.57 -14.00
C ASP A 668 -29.93 11.17 -14.39
N GLY A 669 -28.82 10.52 -14.03
CA GLY A 669 -27.46 11.05 -14.20
C GLY A 669 -27.16 12.25 -13.30
N ARG A 670 -27.96 12.49 -12.25
CA ARG A 670 -27.82 13.65 -11.34
C ARG A 670 -26.89 13.39 -10.17
N CYS A 671 -26.60 12.13 -9.83
CA CYS A 671 -25.74 11.80 -8.70
C CYS A 671 -24.28 12.28 -8.90
N VAL A 672 -23.56 12.35 -7.78
CA VAL A 672 -22.10 12.36 -7.77
C VAL A 672 -21.68 10.98 -7.28
N PHE A 673 -21.22 10.13 -8.21
CA PHE A 673 -20.83 8.75 -7.93
C PHE A 673 -19.31 8.61 -7.77
N ALA A 674 -18.90 7.84 -6.76
CA ALA A 674 -17.54 7.39 -6.55
C ALA A 674 -17.54 5.91 -6.14
N SER A 675 -16.44 5.20 -6.43
CA SER A 675 -16.35 3.75 -6.22
C SER A 675 -14.99 3.32 -5.66
N GLY A 676 -14.95 2.20 -4.94
CA GLY A 676 -13.70 1.65 -4.39
C GLY A 676 -12.84 0.97 -5.46
N SER A 677 -13.51 0.22 -6.34
CA SER A 677 -12.92 -0.44 -7.52
C SER A 677 -13.28 0.33 -8.80
N PRO A 678 -12.48 0.22 -9.88
CA PRO A 678 -12.76 0.93 -11.12
C PRO A 678 -14.03 0.41 -11.82
N PHE A 679 -14.75 1.32 -12.46
CA PHE A 679 -15.81 1.05 -13.43
C PHE A 679 -15.49 1.77 -14.74
N GLU A 680 -16.04 1.28 -15.85
CA GLU A 680 -15.87 1.91 -17.17
C GLU A 680 -16.69 3.22 -17.30
N PRO A 681 -16.39 4.07 -18.31
CA PRO A 681 -17.20 5.24 -18.60
C PRO A 681 -18.64 4.88 -19.01
N VAL A 682 -19.63 5.55 -18.43
CA VAL A 682 -21.05 5.30 -18.65
C VAL A 682 -21.65 6.37 -19.55
N GLU A 683 -22.21 5.98 -20.71
CA GLU A 683 -22.99 6.91 -21.53
C GLU A 683 -24.45 6.96 -21.07
N TYR A 684 -24.92 8.13 -20.65
CA TYR A 684 -26.29 8.35 -20.20
C TYR A 684 -26.89 9.61 -20.81
N ARG A 685 -28.02 9.45 -21.52
CA ARG A 685 -28.79 10.54 -22.19
C ARG A 685 -27.91 11.53 -23.00
N GLY A 686 -26.93 11.00 -23.73
CA GLY A 686 -26.04 11.80 -24.58
C GLY A 686 -24.87 12.48 -23.85
N LYS A 687 -24.63 12.14 -22.58
CA LYS A 687 -23.45 12.54 -21.81
C LYS A 687 -22.66 11.31 -21.36
N THR A 688 -21.36 11.29 -21.64
CA THR A 688 -20.42 10.33 -21.05
C THR A 688 -20.10 10.75 -19.62
N PHE A 689 -20.19 9.81 -18.68
CA PHE A 689 -19.77 9.95 -17.29
C PHE A 689 -18.51 9.11 -17.04
N VAL A 690 -17.50 9.68 -16.38
CA VAL A 690 -16.30 8.95 -15.96
C VAL A 690 -16.33 8.81 -14.43
N PRO A 691 -16.67 7.63 -13.88
CA PRO A 691 -16.79 7.44 -12.44
C PRO A 691 -15.41 7.48 -11.76
N GLY A 692 -15.30 8.20 -10.64
CA GLY A 692 -14.04 8.35 -9.91
C GLY A 692 -13.76 7.17 -8.97
N GLN A 693 -12.55 6.62 -9.00
CA GLN A 693 -12.09 5.61 -8.04
C GLN A 693 -11.50 6.27 -6.78
N GLY A 694 -12.10 6.03 -5.62
CA GLY A 694 -11.59 6.43 -4.30
C GLY A 694 -10.45 5.52 -3.84
N ASN A 695 -9.33 5.57 -4.55
CA ASN A 695 -8.19 4.68 -4.33
C ASN A 695 -7.18 5.28 -3.35
N ASN A 696 -6.88 4.57 -2.26
CA ASN A 696 -5.93 5.01 -1.23
C ASN A 696 -4.52 5.33 -1.79
N ALA A 697 -4.18 4.81 -2.98
CA ALA A 697 -2.94 5.15 -3.70
C ALA A 697 -2.76 6.65 -4.00
N TYR A 698 -3.83 7.47 -3.95
CA TYR A 698 -3.68 8.92 -3.98
C TYR A 698 -3.07 9.51 -2.70
N ILE A 699 -3.27 8.87 -1.54
CA ILE A 699 -2.95 9.42 -0.22
C ILE A 699 -1.64 8.88 0.33
N PHE A 700 -1.52 7.55 0.52
CA PHE A 700 -0.37 6.99 1.27
C PHE A 700 1.00 7.34 0.69
N PRO A 701 1.25 7.41 -0.63
CA PRO A 701 2.58 7.73 -1.14
C PRO A 701 2.98 9.19 -0.86
N GLY A 702 2.02 10.12 -0.88
CA GLY A 702 2.25 11.54 -0.60
C GLY A 702 2.44 11.80 0.90
N VAL A 703 1.60 11.19 1.75
CA VAL A 703 1.74 11.26 3.21
C VAL A 703 3.08 10.65 3.64
N ALA A 704 3.42 9.45 3.16
CA ALA A 704 4.69 8.80 3.49
C ALA A 704 5.91 9.62 3.03
N LEU A 705 5.90 10.18 1.82
CA LEU A 705 6.98 11.02 1.31
C LEU A 705 7.22 12.24 2.22
N ALA A 706 6.15 12.92 2.65
CA ALA A 706 6.25 14.07 3.55
C ALA A 706 6.75 13.66 4.95
N VAL A 707 6.16 12.61 5.53
CA VAL A 707 6.52 12.05 6.85
C VAL A 707 7.99 11.66 6.91
N MET A 708 8.48 10.91 5.92
CA MET A 708 9.87 10.48 5.81
C MET A 708 10.83 11.65 5.59
N ALA A 709 10.51 12.58 4.67
CA ALA A 709 11.37 13.71 4.38
C ALA A 709 11.45 14.71 5.55
N CYS A 710 10.38 14.86 6.33
CA CYS A 710 10.30 15.71 7.52
C CYS A 710 10.80 15.03 8.80
N GLN A 711 11.11 13.72 8.76
CA GLN A 711 11.57 12.93 9.91
C GLN A 711 10.57 12.95 11.09
N VAL A 712 9.28 12.84 10.79
CA VAL A 712 8.18 12.92 11.78
C VAL A 712 8.28 11.78 12.82
N HIS A 713 7.79 12.02 14.04
CA HIS A 713 7.83 11.06 15.16
C HIS A 713 6.46 10.51 15.59
N GLU A 714 5.36 11.17 15.23
CA GLU A 714 3.96 10.78 15.50
C GLU A 714 3.08 11.36 14.37
N ILE A 715 2.00 10.68 13.98
CA ILE A 715 1.15 11.08 12.84
C ILE A 715 -0.27 11.32 13.35
N CYS A 716 -0.64 12.60 13.47
CA CYS A 716 -1.97 13.01 13.91
C CYS A 716 -3.00 12.93 12.76
N ASP A 717 -4.29 12.77 13.10
CA ASP A 717 -5.35 12.52 12.11
C ASP A 717 -5.59 13.73 11.18
N GLU A 718 -5.23 14.94 11.62
CA GLU A 718 -5.22 16.18 10.82
C GLU A 718 -4.35 16.07 9.56
N VAL A 719 -3.27 15.26 9.58
CA VAL A 719 -2.42 15.02 8.39
C VAL A 719 -3.24 14.43 7.24
N PHE A 720 -4.22 13.57 7.57
CA PHE A 720 -5.11 12.94 6.60
C PHE A 720 -6.20 13.89 6.10
N LEU A 721 -6.60 14.91 6.89
CA LEU A 721 -7.48 15.98 6.42
C LEU A 721 -6.75 16.96 5.50
N VAL A 722 -5.50 17.31 5.81
CA VAL A 722 -4.64 18.11 4.92
C VAL A 722 -4.41 17.40 3.59
N ALA A 723 -4.11 16.10 3.62
CA ALA A 723 -3.99 15.28 2.41
C ALA A 723 -5.31 15.20 1.62
N ALA A 724 -6.46 15.11 2.31
CA ALA A 724 -7.77 15.08 1.67
C ALA A 724 -8.10 16.41 0.95
N ASN A 725 -7.82 17.55 1.60
CA ASN A 725 -7.94 18.87 1.00
C ASN A 725 -7.03 19.01 -0.23
N ALA A 726 -5.74 18.67 -0.10
CA ALA A 726 -4.76 18.77 -1.19
C ALA A 726 -5.07 17.83 -2.38
N LEU A 727 -5.75 16.70 -2.16
CA LEU A 727 -6.29 15.87 -3.24
C LEU A 727 -7.53 16.50 -3.89
N ALA A 728 -8.47 16.98 -3.06
CA ALA A 728 -9.73 17.59 -3.52
C ALA A 728 -9.53 18.88 -4.31
N GLU A 729 -8.49 19.66 -4.04
CA GLU A 729 -8.13 20.87 -4.79
C GLU A 729 -7.64 20.57 -6.22
N GLN A 730 -6.97 19.42 -6.43
CA GLN A 730 -6.38 19.05 -7.71
C GLN A 730 -7.38 18.48 -8.73
N VAL A 731 -8.63 18.25 -8.33
CA VAL A 731 -9.70 17.85 -9.25
C VAL A 731 -10.07 19.06 -10.14
N SER A 732 -9.95 18.91 -11.46
CA SER A 732 -10.22 20.00 -12.41
C SER A 732 -11.72 20.27 -12.55
N LYS A 733 -12.11 21.34 -13.26
CA LYS A 733 -13.53 21.57 -13.57
C LYS A 733 -14.04 20.53 -14.58
N GLU A 734 -13.13 20.09 -15.44
CA GLU A 734 -13.33 19.14 -16.52
C GLU A 734 -13.63 17.75 -15.95
N ASP A 735 -12.91 17.33 -14.90
CA ASP A 735 -13.18 16.11 -14.12
C ASP A 735 -14.57 16.16 -13.46
N LEU A 736 -14.88 17.26 -12.73
CA LEU A 736 -16.18 17.43 -12.07
C LEU A 736 -17.33 17.43 -13.09
N ASN A 737 -17.12 18.05 -14.26
CA ASN A 737 -18.07 18.07 -15.36
C ASN A 737 -18.31 16.67 -15.94
N CYS A 738 -17.25 15.88 -16.18
CA CYS A 738 -17.37 14.52 -16.71
C CYS A 738 -17.85 13.50 -15.66
N GLY A 739 -17.85 13.81 -14.36
CA GLY A 739 -18.43 12.93 -13.35
C GLY A 739 -17.54 12.70 -12.15
N SER A 740 -16.23 12.60 -12.40
CA SER A 740 -15.21 12.25 -11.41
C SER A 740 -15.12 13.26 -10.27
N VAL A 741 -14.74 12.75 -9.10
CA VAL A 741 -14.37 13.53 -7.90
C VAL A 741 -12.91 13.31 -7.49
N TYR A 742 -12.10 12.73 -8.37
CA TYR A 742 -10.67 12.54 -8.21
C TYR A 742 -9.94 12.95 -9.52
N PRO A 743 -8.64 13.33 -9.46
CA PRO A 743 -7.86 13.59 -10.66
C PRO A 743 -7.68 12.32 -11.51
N PRO A 744 -7.16 12.42 -12.76
CA PRO A 744 -6.76 11.25 -13.53
C PRO A 744 -5.58 10.49 -12.90
N LEU A 745 -5.65 9.15 -12.87
CA LEU A 745 -4.55 8.27 -12.42
C LEU A 745 -3.24 8.50 -13.19
N ASP A 746 -3.32 8.96 -14.43
CA ASP A 746 -2.17 9.28 -15.29
C ASP A 746 -1.30 10.45 -14.72
N HIS A 747 -1.81 11.21 -13.76
CA HIS A 747 -1.11 12.31 -13.08
C HIS A 747 -0.71 12.00 -11.62
N ILE A 748 -0.94 10.78 -11.13
CA ILE A 748 -0.89 10.44 -9.69
C ILE A 748 0.46 10.75 -9.01
N ASN A 749 1.57 10.74 -9.77
CA ASN A 749 2.90 11.12 -9.28
C ASN A 749 3.00 12.60 -8.86
N GLU A 750 2.50 13.54 -9.67
CA GLU A 750 2.48 14.97 -9.30
C GLU A 750 1.42 15.21 -8.21
N VAL A 751 0.28 14.51 -8.25
CA VAL A 751 -0.75 14.57 -7.19
C VAL A 751 -0.16 14.18 -5.83
N SER A 752 0.59 13.08 -5.78
CA SER A 752 1.33 12.62 -4.59
C SER A 752 2.37 13.65 -4.11
N LEU A 753 3.15 14.23 -5.01
CA LEU A 753 4.14 15.27 -4.68
C LEU A 753 3.47 16.56 -4.15
N ARG A 754 2.29 16.93 -4.66
CA ARG A 754 1.51 18.08 -4.19
C ARG A 754 0.92 17.83 -2.80
N ILE A 755 0.31 16.66 -2.58
CA ILE A 755 -0.15 16.22 -1.26
C ILE A 755 1.01 16.23 -0.25
N ALA A 756 2.16 15.69 -0.64
CA ALA A 756 3.36 15.70 0.18
C ALA A 756 3.85 17.13 0.50
N THR A 757 3.68 18.08 -0.43
CA THR A 757 4.03 19.49 -0.23
C THR A 757 3.13 20.13 0.82
N SER A 758 1.80 20.05 0.67
CA SER A 758 0.84 20.62 1.62
C SER A 758 0.95 19.99 3.01
N VAL A 759 1.15 18.67 3.08
CA VAL A 759 1.42 17.97 4.35
C VAL A 759 2.75 18.45 4.96
N THR A 760 3.80 18.62 4.16
CA THR A 760 5.09 19.15 4.64
C THR A 760 4.94 20.56 5.22
N GLU A 761 4.23 21.46 4.52
CA GLU A 761 3.97 22.83 4.98
C GLU A 761 3.23 22.84 6.33
N TRP A 762 2.20 21.99 6.48
CA TRP A 762 1.49 21.80 7.74
C TRP A 762 2.38 21.23 8.86
N LEU A 763 3.20 20.21 8.55
CA LEU A 763 4.12 19.58 9.51
C LEU A 763 5.16 20.58 10.06
N TYR A 764 5.67 21.51 9.25
CA TYR A 764 6.52 22.60 9.73
C TYR A 764 5.71 23.63 10.53
N ALA A 765 4.59 24.12 10.01
CA ALA A 765 3.75 25.13 10.66
C ALA A 765 3.18 24.71 12.03
N LYS A 766 3.00 23.40 12.26
CA LYS A 766 2.54 22.81 13.52
C LYS A 766 3.67 22.24 14.40
N GLY A 767 4.91 22.21 13.92
CA GLY A 767 6.09 21.78 14.68
C GLY A 767 6.40 20.27 14.67
N TYR A 768 5.64 19.45 13.94
CA TYR A 768 5.84 17.99 13.84
C TYR A 768 7.02 17.59 12.95
N ALA A 769 7.44 18.44 12.01
CA ALA A 769 8.65 18.22 11.23
C ALA A 769 9.89 18.36 12.13
N HIS A 770 10.76 17.34 12.15
CA HIS A 770 12.02 17.33 12.90
C HIS A 770 13.27 17.53 12.03
N HIS A 771 13.17 17.36 10.71
CA HIS A 771 14.26 17.69 9.78
C HIS A 771 14.63 19.18 9.90
N ARG A 772 15.93 19.50 9.98
CA ARG A 772 16.41 20.88 10.13
C ARG A 772 17.66 21.14 9.26
N PRO A 773 17.85 22.36 8.72
CA PRO A 773 16.91 23.49 8.76
C PRO A 773 15.61 23.20 8.00
N GLU A 774 14.58 24.02 8.24
CA GLU A 774 13.40 24.02 7.38
C GLU A 774 13.80 24.44 5.95
N PRO A 775 13.33 23.75 4.89
CA PRO A 775 13.58 24.16 3.52
C PRO A 775 12.75 25.40 3.16
N ASP A 776 13.33 26.33 2.40
CA ASP A 776 12.60 27.49 1.89
C ASP A 776 11.45 27.06 0.96
N ASP A 777 11.78 26.28 -0.08
CA ASP A 777 10.84 25.68 -1.02
C ASP A 777 10.60 24.20 -0.67
N LYS A 778 9.37 23.90 -0.23
CA LYS A 778 8.95 22.55 0.21
C LYS A 778 8.77 21.61 -0.99
N TYR A 779 8.26 22.10 -2.12
CA TYR A 779 8.07 21.31 -3.33
C TYR A 779 9.41 20.87 -3.93
N LEU A 780 10.39 21.77 -4.05
CA LEU A 780 11.74 21.43 -4.54
C LEU A 780 12.52 20.56 -3.54
N PHE A 781 12.35 20.76 -2.24
CA PHE A 781 12.91 19.88 -1.20
C PHE A 781 12.47 18.43 -1.39
N LEU A 782 11.16 18.20 -1.58
CA LEU A 782 10.57 16.88 -1.86
C LEU A 782 10.94 16.36 -3.26
N LYS A 783 10.88 17.21 -4.29
CA LYS A 783 11.20 16.83 -5.67
C LYS A 783 12.67 16.40 -5.84
N SER A 784 13.59 16.98 -5.06
CA SER A 784 14.99 16.54 -5.00
C SER A 784 15.20 15.21 -4.26
N ARG A 785 14.18 14.69 -3.58
CA ARG A 785 14.19 13.45 -2.79
C ARG A 785 13.56 12.26 -3.50
N LEU A 786 12.92 12.48 -4.66
CA LEU A 786 12.29 11.42 -5.44
C LEU A 786 13.31 10.45 -6.03
N TYR A 787 12.96 9.17 -6.01
CA TYR A 787 13.64 8.08 -6.67
C TYR A 787 13.56 8.24 -8.20
N ASP A 788 14.73 8.31 -8.81
CA ASP A 788 14.90 8.30 -10.27
C ASP A 788 15.17 6.86 -10.74
N PRO A 789 14.24 6.22 -11.48
CA PRO A 789 14.44 4.87 -12.01
C PRO A 789 15.26 4.83 -13.31
N LEU A 790 15.73 5.98 -13.84
CA LEU A 790 16.63 5.98 -14.99
C LEU A 790 17.94 5.24 -14.64
N TYR A 791 18.60 4.64 -15.63
CA TYR A 791 19.89 3.99 -15.37
C TYR A 791 20.97 5.01 -15.05
N ASP A 792 21.50 4.96 -13.83
CA ASP A 792 22.59 5.83 -13.43
C ASP A 792 23.88 5.53 -14.22
N SER A 793 24.57 6.61 -14.59
CA SER A 793 25.90 6.59 -15.20
C SER A 793 27.01 6.98 -14.22
N SER A 794 26.68 7.56 -13.07
CA SER A 794 27.66 7.97 -12.06
C SER A 794 28.42 6.78 -11.47
N ASN A 795 27.76 5.64 -11.24
CA ASN A 795 28.41 4.39 -10.81
C ASN A 795 29.46 3.87 -11.81
N PHE A 796 29.30 4.16 -13.12
CA PHE A 796 30.31 3.86 -14.12
C PHE A 796 31.46 4.88 -14.07
N THR A 797 31.15 6.17 -13.94
CA THR A 797 32.16 7.24 -13.82
C THR A 797 33.04 7.06 -12.58
N LYS A 798 32.46 6.86 -11.38
CA LYS A 798 33.18 6.56 -10.13
C LYS A 798 34.18 5.41 -10.33
N HIS A 799 33.68 4.26 -10.78
CA HIS A 799 34.48 3.05 -10.97
C HIS A 799 35.63 3.25 -11.97
N VAL A 800 35.44 4.03 -13.03
CA VAL A 800 36.49 4.36 -14.01
C VAL A 800 37.53 5.31 -13.39
N GLU A 801 37.10 6.37 -12.70
CA GLU A 801 38.00 7.34 -12.05
C GLU A 801 38.86 6.67 -10.96
N GLU A 802 38.25 5.83 -10.11
CA GLU A 802 38.92 5.05 -9.08
C GLU A 802 39.87 3.99 -9.66
N SER A 803 39.46 3.30 -10.72
CA SER A 803 40.33 2.34 -11.43
C SER A 803 41.55 3.04 -12.02
N HIS A 804 41.39 4.23 -12.61
CA HIS A 804 42.53 5.03 -13.09
C HIS A 804 43.43 5.49 -11.93
N PHE A 805 42.86 5.88 -10.78
CA PHE A 805 43.63 6.27 -9.60
C PHE A 805 44.45 5.10 -9.04
N ALA A 806 43.86 3.91 -8.91
CA ALA A 806 44.55 2.69 -8.50
C ALA A 806 45.66 2.29 -9.49
N TRP A 807 45.43 2.45 -10.80
CA TRP A 807 46.44 2.18 -11.83
C TRP A 807 47.63 3.17 -11.74
N HIS A 808 47.38 4.45 -11.46
CA HIS A 808 48.43 5.44 -11.22
C HIS A 808 49.22 5.16 -9.93
N GLN A 809 48.55 4.77 -8.83
CA GLN A 809 49.20 4.36 -7.57
C GLN A 809 50.14 3.17 -7.79
N HIS A 810 49.68 2.11 -8.48
CA HIS A 810 50.53 0.96 -8.81
C HIS A 810 51.61 1.25 -9.87
N GLY A 811 51.38 2.22 -10.76
CA GLY A 811 52.42 2.72 -11.68
C GLY A 811 53.55 3.41 -10.92
N GLN A 812 53.23 4.26 -9.94
CA GLN A 812 54.22 4.96 -9.10
C GLN A 812 54.91 4.08 -8.06
N MET A 813 54.37 2.89 -7.74
CA MET A 813 55.07 1.87 -6.93
C MET A 813 55.92 0.89 -7.77
N LYS A 814 55.98 1.06 -9.10
CA LYS A 814 56.79 0.26 -10.03
C LYS A 814 57.86 1.07 -10.78
N GLN A 815 58.05 2.33 -10.39
CA GLN A 815 59.15 3.21 -10.79
C GLN A 815 60.04 3.53 -9.58
#